data_AF-A0A4P5YK64-F1
#
_entry.id   AF-A0A4P5YK64-F1
#
_cell.length_a   1.000
_cell.length_b   1.000
_cell.length_c   1.000
_cell.angle_alpha   90.00
_cell.angle_beta   90.00
_cell.angle_gamma   90.00
#
_symmetry.space_group_name_H-M   'P 1'
#
loop_
_entity.id
_entity.type
_entity.pdbx_description
1 polymer ?
#
loop_
_entity_poly.entity_id
_entity_poly.type
_entity_poly.pdbx_seq_one_letter_code
_entity_poly.pdbx_strand_id
1 'polypeptide(L)'
;MTPRLPLLVIPLVLALAHGADTVPAVRGEPPAPPTAADASEADRLLEQFNGAKSVAKRGDGRIWWQAGDGPQAPAWKIRDIDGSGDPRLDTPIGLLPVARRLVTEDRLDVLALLPRLLEHAVAAGLKADQLRLLEGLITGPHLRSPERVVLPEGVLTKKDAPARPDGDVAALEKSVGAVLAALPATRLDEIGLKTLRDVLGRLHRRDADLKVDLDEVAPSFARRVVRSGWLKTLGIAPAAAAAVEDAVRAAERFAPVQLYAGTDSAGRELRLAEVKDAFGTGGWTLVTPERSAFAHLHQKPMYYWSTPDLHVVIRLPAGADPTASSIDPIEARLLHGNQPLVRWTREGGMTTTDAYRQILPAKPRKTGKESESVNDFLPPHLVLSGLSGDITGVVVAKGVLRPPADLSSKETERFFAQAAELLPDAAQLDLIGQYLFTYVYDSPDSRFPQLIGNREDKGDIHQTAEQTLGTVTGGMFRGDCDDLSELYQRIAERQGRTAHVISLPQHAALAWAERGDGGWHVFVLQTGPAVEFVAPELQAALGKAYKHFDDADAFDPNGLGLLLRFSGENTRSAWRLSYRIFSEPDYAKTMIDVQRDWQYQTYQRGIAKMEKMVKAEEAARGEGKADTANYRELSGLSSFTGQYAEAVRWHRLAYAATPVAEKLSRFYMRQEMISHLLDAGQIDAGKAEAEDVLERTLPGLRAELGPSAIQVGLELTAVLSGKGGGKLAPLAVRSLDLLLNQTVMPTPFSREPQSLPSQIEAVADWVRSGQFDRDAWKKSDRLNRVRRMMQQYVGTAMAAMSGQPDVRSALTEGGPVQVAARAVQRWLDDVAFNDVDEPGEVLLRYDSAGTYYRAVLGAEPFDRLLSGVAPPAKADGFDHTRRVGGLAQLPADLPWIACSVTYRCDRLFELFAREKPKPGDVAAKAAFRETIKGLGAQVAAAHAAAKRLGLDHPIYAHQAHIAAVVVAMITQDKPKLSALLDHVADMNDKRLRDDTAQWMGDVARFCDLDWYGQAIDLWREHLNYKPKWFWIAWRAALTGGPDAHPHALLVAERAAKEFADDPSFAEERDFMKKLFALAPVKPAAK
;
A
#
# COMPACT_ATOMS: atom_id res chain seq x y z
N MET A 1 48.83 -1.66 23.50
CA MET A 1 48.98 -0.50 24.41
C MET A 1 47.59 -0.09 24.88
N THR A 2 47.23 -0.48 26.11
CA THR A 2 46.17 0.10 26.95
C THR A 2 46.68 1.40 27.61
N PRO A 3 45.86 2.19 28.37
CA PRO A 3 44.39 2.32 28.50
C PRO A 3 43.95 3.82 28.40
N ARG A 4 42.67 4.29 28.47
CA ARG A 4 41.73 4.26 29.61
C ARG A 4 40.33 4.81 29.24
N LEU A 5 39.32 4.11 29.79
CA LEU A 5 37.94 4.47 30.18
C LEU A 5 37.91 5.45 31.38
N PRO A 6 36.79 6.14 31.74
CA PRO A 6 35.59 5.55 32.42
C PRO A 6 34.23 6.16 31.95
N LEU A 7 33.02 5.60 32.07
CA LEU A 7 32.20 4.89 33.09
C LEU A 7 31.63 5.74 34.27
N LEU A 8 30.28 5.76 34.34
CA LEU A 8 29.36 5.59 35.50
C LEU A 8 28.85 6.79 36.34
N VAL A 9 27.51 6.85 36.45
CA VAL A 9 26.64 6.93 37.68
C VAL A 9 25.88 8.24 38.04
N ILE A 10 24.56 8.05 38.19
CA ILE A 10 23.45 8.83 38.78
C ILE A 10 23.56 8.86 40.33
N PRO A 11 23.20 9.92 41.09
CA PRO A 11 21.88 9.93 41.76
C PRO A 11 21.18 11.27 42.05
N LEU A 12 19.89 11.09 42.32
CA LEU A 12 18.81 11.94 42.80
C LEU A 12 19.05 12.46 44.26
N VAL A 13 18.30 13.52 44.67
CA VAL A 13 17.79 13.87 46.03
C VAL A 13 18.32 15.14 46.76
N LEU A 14 17.40 16.13 46.88
CA LEU A 14 17.01 17.05 47.98
C LEU A 14 17.99 17.98 48.76
N ALA A 15 17.56 19.26 48.80
CA ALA A 15 17.25 20.10 49.99
C ALA A 15 18.28 21.08 50.63
N LEU A 16 17.80 22.34 50.71
CA LEU A 16 17.85 23.35 51.80
C LEU A 16 19.06 24.30 52.00
N ALA A 17 18.82 25.57 51.62
CA ALA A 17 18.75 26.79 52.47
C ALA A 17 20.00 27.57 52.98
N HIS A 18 19.78 28.90 53.07
CA HIS A 18 20.55 30.00 53.71
C HIS A 18 21.83 30.49 52.98
N GLY A 19 22.12 31.79 52.82
CA GLY A 19 21.49 33.05 53.23
C GLY A 19 22.46 34.23 52.96
N ALA A 20 21.93 35.46 52.98
CA ALA A 20 22.61 36.77 53.12
C ALA A 20 23.64 37.19 52.04
N ASP A 21 23.97 38.45 51.78
CA ASP A 21 23.34 39.79 51.86
C ASP A 21 24.35 40.71 51.12
N THR A 22 23.89 41.72 50.37
CA THR A 22 24.27 43.15 50.49
C THR A 22 24.04 43.98 49.20
N VAL A 23 23.33 45.09 49.44
CA VAL A 23 22.89 46.26 48.64
C VAL A 23 24.09 47.28 48.64
N PRO A 24 24.18 48.45 47.93
CA PRO A 24 23.04 49.29 47.53
C PRO A 24 23.09 50.26 46.30
N ALA A 25 21.86 50.64 45.89
CA ALA A 25 21.31 51.97 45.50
C ALA A 25 21.91 52.75 44.29
N VAL A 26 21.22 53.63 43.54
CA VAL A 26 20.16 54.62 43.84
C VAL A 26 19.43 55.04 42.53
N ARG A 27 18.13 55.40 42.62
CA ARG A 27 17.35 56.50 41.95
C ARG A 27 15.92 55.99 41.67
N GLY A 28 14.79 56.61 42.00
CA GLY A 28 14.36 57.86 42.65
C GLY A 28 12.83 57.97 42.40
N GLU A 29 12.03 58.31 43.41
CA GLU A 29 10.54 58.47 43.41
C GLU A 29 10.09 59.89 42.98
N PRO A 30 8.80 60.24 42.64
CA PRO A 30 7.49 59.84 43.26
C PRO A 30 6.28 59.69 42.26
N PRO A 31 4.97 59.51 42.64
CA PRO A 31 4.32 59.52 43.95
C PRO A 31 3.52 58.25 44.33
N ALA A 32 3.13 58.18 45.62
CA ALA A 32 2.36 57.11 46.23
C ALA A 32 0.96 56.93 45.61
N PRO A 33 0.54 55.70 45.28
CA PRO A 33 -0.86 55.38 45.02
C PRO A 33 -1.64 55.26 46.34
N PRO A 34 -2.97 55.47 46.31
CA PRO A 34 -3.80 55.45 47.51
C PRO A 34 -3.82 54.05 48.13
N THR A 35 -3.78 54.01 49.46
CA THR A 35 -4.08 52.85 50.30
C THR A 35 -5.43 52.25 49.91
N ALA A 36 -5.42 51.08 49.29
CA ALA A 36 -6.61 50.26 49.10
C ALA A 36 -7.12 49.81 50.47
N ALA A 37 -8.42 50.00 50.71
CA ALA A 37 -9.12 49.42 51.84
C ALA A 37 -8.92 47.89 51.84
N ASP A 38 -8.76 47.29 53.02
CA ASP A 38 -8.71 45.84 53.19
C ASP A 38 -9.93 45.19 52.50
N ALA A 39 -9.69 44.54 51.36
CA ALA A 39 -10.70 43.75 50.67
C ALA A 39 -11.25 42.70 51.66
N SER A 40 -12.58 42.63 51.80
CA SER A 40 -13.21 41.69 52.74
C SER A 40 -12.83 40.25 52.37
N GLU A 41 -12.84 39.33 53.33
CA GLU A 41 -12.53 37.90 53.09
C GLU A 41 -13.38 37.31 51.95
N ALA A 42 -14.63 37.76 51.82
CA ALA A 42 -15.50 37.42 50.70
C ALA A 42 -15.00 37.93 49.35
N ASP A 43 -14.45 39.15 49.29
CA ASP A 43 -13.91 39.72 48.04
C ASP A 43 -12.63 38.99 47.61
N ARG A 44 -11.75 38.64 48.57
CA ARG A 44 -10.57 37.81 48.32
C ARG A 44 -10.95 36.40 47.84
N LEU A 45 -12.02 35.83 48.39
CA LEU A 45 -12.54 34.53 47.97
C LEU A 45 -13.16 34.61 46.56
N LEU A 46 -13.88 35.69 46.25
CA LEU A 46 -14.48 35.94 44.93
C LEU A 46 -13.41 36.10 43.84
N GLU A 47 -12.33 36.82 44.13
CA GLU A 47 -11.18 37.00 43.21
C GLU A 47 -10.55 35.67 42.79
N GLN A 48 -10.57 34.65 43.65
CA GLN A 48 -10.00 33.33 43.34
C GLN A 48 -10.76 32.56 42.26
N PHE A 49 -11.99 32.96 41.90
CA PHE A 49 -12.77 32.30 40.85
C PHE A 49 -12.69 32.99 39.48
N ASN A 50 -11.74 33.93 39.29
CA ASN A 50 -11.36 34.51 37.99
C ASN A 50 -12.54 34.99 37.12
N GLY A 51 -13.60 35.53 37.72
CA GLY A 51 -14.74 36.09 36.98
C GLY A 51 -15.82 35.09 36.54
N ALA A 52 -15.91 33.91 37.18
CA ALA A 52 -17.03 32.99 37.01
C ALA A 52 -18.37 33.70 37.27
N LYS A 53 -19.28 33.69 36.28
CA LYS A 53 -20.54 34.46 36.33
C LYS A 53 -21.54 33.89 37.33
N SER A 54 -21.45 32.59 37.59
CA SER A 54 -22.28 31.87 38.55
C SER A 54 -21.85 32.08 40.00
N VAL A 55 -20.71 32.76 40.24
CA VAL A 55 -20.23 33.06 41.59
C VAL A 55 -20.48 34.53 41.90
N ALA A 56 -21.28 34.79 42.92
CA ALA A 56 -21.65 36.16 43.30
C ALA A 56 -21.66 36.36 44.82
N LYS A 57 -21.37 37.59 45.23
CA LYS A 57 -21.60 38.06 46.60
C LYS A 57 -23.07 38.45 46.76
N ARG A 58 -23.81 37.81 47.67
CA ARG A 58 -25.21 38.16 47.96
C ARG A 58 -25.28 39.26 49.04
N GLY A 59 -26.48 39.81 49.25
CA GLY A 59 -26.74 40.86 50.25
C GLY A 59 -26.42 40.47 51.71
N ASP A 60 -26.15 39.20 51.99
CA ASP A 60 -25.65 38.69 53.26
C ASP A 60 -24.11 38.77 53.40
N GLY A 61 -23.44 39.40 52.43
CA GLY A 61 -21.99 39.59 52.39
C GLY A 61 -21.17 38.35 52.08
N ARG A 62 -21.83 37.21 51.78
CA ARG A 62 -21.18 35.91 51.55
C ARG A 62 -21.12 35.57 50.07
N ILE A 63 -20.24 34.65 49.71
CA ILE A 63 -20.06 34.18 48.34
C ILE A 63 -20.93 32.95 48.09
N TRP A 64 -21.63 32.95 46.96
CA TRP A 64 -22.58 31.92 46.57
C TRP A 64 -22.29 31.46 45.15
N TRP A 65 -22.42 30.15 44.90
CA TRP A 65 -22.50 29.56 43.58
C TRP A 65 -23.98 29.38 43.20
N GLN A 66 -24.46 30.06 42.15
CA GLN A 66 -25.88 30.24 41.86
C GLN A 66 -26.20 30.19 40.36
N ALA A 67 -27.41 29.71 40.02
CA ALA A 67 -27.91 29.64 38.65
C ALA A 67 -28.65 30.90 38.16
N GLY A 68 -28.67 31.97 38.96
CA GLY A 68 -29.30 33.25 38.64
C GLY A 68 -29.59 34.08 39.89
N ASP A 69 -30.08 35.30 39.71
CA ASP A 69 -30.31 36.27 40.79
C ASP A 69 -31.70 36.17 41.44
N GLY A 70 -32.57 35.29 40.92
CA GLY A 70 -33.92 35.07 41.47
C GLY A 70 -33.89 34.30 42.80
N PRO A 71 -34.81 34.59 43.74
CA PRO A 71 -34.85 33.94 45.07
C PRO A 71 -35.16 32.44 45.03
N GLN A 72 -35.64 31.91 43.90
CA GLN A 72 -35.88 30.48 43.70
C GLN A 72 -34.80 29.77 42.87
N ALA A 73 -33.75 30.46 42.42
CA ALA A 73 -32.66 29.82 41.71
C ALA A 73 -31.81 28.99 42.69
N PRO A 74 -31.44 27.73 42.34
CA PRO A 74 -30.57 26.93 43.20
C PRO A 74 -29.25 27.66 43.44
N ALA A 75 -28.91 27.81 44.72
CA ALA A 75 -27.75 28.56 45.17
C ALA A 75 -27.14 27.90 46.41
N TRP A 76 -25.82 27.77 46.42
CA TRP A 76 -25.07 27.14 47.50
C TRP A 76 -23.98 28.08 47.98
N LYS A 77 -23.91 28.26 49.30
CA LYS A 77 -22.92 29.14 49.93
C LYS A 77 -21.53 28.49 49.84
N ILE A 78 -20.58 29.20 49.24
CA ILE A 78 -19.16 28.83 49.28
C ILE A 78 -18.59 29.35 50.59
N ARG A 79 -18.03 28.45 51.42
CA ARG A 79 -17.52 28.81 52.74
C ARG A 79 -16.05 29.22 52.69
N ASP A 80 -15.24 28.43 52.00
CA ASP A 80 -13.80 28.62 51.82
C ASP A 80 -13.30 27.74 50.66
N ILE A 81 -11.97 27.72 50.46
CA ILE A 81 -11.26 26.85 49.53
C ILE A 81 -10.31 25.96 50.34
N ASP A 82 -10.29 24.67 50.03
CA ASP A 82 -9.44 23.70 50.73
C ASP A 82 -7.97 23.74 50.26
N GLY A 83 -7.12 22.91 50.88
CA GLY A 83 -5.69 22.84 50.54
C GLY A 83 -5.37 22.32 49.13
N SER A 84 -6.36 21.76 48.42
CA SER A 84 -6.23 21.33 47.02
C SER A 84 -6.67 22.42 46.04
N GLY A 85 -7.16 23.56 46.55
CA GLY A 85 -7.68 24.66 45.74
C GLY A 85 -9.14 24.48 45.34
N ASP A 86 -9.88 23.54 45.95
CA ASP A 86 -11.29 23.28 45.67
C ASP A 86 -12.22 24.06 46.63
N PRO A 87 -13.29 24.71 46.12
CA PRO A 87 -14.30 25.33 46.97
C PRO A 87 -15.07 24.32 47.83
N ARG A 88 -15.39 24.68 49.07
CA ARG A 88 -16.27 23.90 49.95
C ARG A 88 -17.64 24.57 50.11
N LEU A 89 -18.69 23.84 49.77
CA LEU A 89 -20.09 24.29 49.89
C LEU A 89 -20.68 23.94 51.25
N ASP A 90 -21.49 24.85 51.79
CA ASP A 90 -22.30 24.61 52.99
C ASP A 90 -23.54 23.77 52.63
N THR A 91 -23.57 22.49 53.02
CA THR A 91 -24.61 21.53 52.61
C THR A 91 -25.21 20.76 53.81
N PRO A 92 -26.38 20.10 53.67
CA PRO A 92 -26.99 19.29 54.74
C PRO A 92 -26.12 18.13 55.25
N ILE A 93 -25.14 17.68 54.47
CA ILE A 93 -24.20 16.62 54.87
C ILE A 93 -22.88 17.17 55.44
N GLY A 94 -22.73 18.50 55.55
CA GLY A 94 -21.52 19.19 55.99
C GLY A 94 -20.85 20.04 54.91
N LEU A 95 -19.57 20.37 55.09
CA LEU A 95 -18.79 21.15 54.12
C LEU A 95 -18.31 20.26 52.97
N LEU A 96 -18.98 20.36 51.82
CA LEU A 96 -18.73 19.50 50.65
C LEU A 96 -17.69 20.13 49.72
N PRO A 97 -16.50 19.53 49.54
CA PRO A 97 -15.55 19.94 48.52
C PRO A 97 -16.12 19.73 47.11
N VAL A 98 -15.92 20.70 46.23
CA VAL A 98 -16.37 20.69 44.83
C VAL A 98 -15.19 20.91 43.92
N ALA A 99 -15.04 20.10 42.87
CA ALA A 99 -14.00 20.32 41.88
C ALA A 99 -14.05 21.76 41.35
N ARG A 100 -12.95 22.51 41.53
CA ARG A 100 -12.87 23.94 41.18
C ARG A 100 -13.40 24.25 39.78
N ARG A 101 -13.08 23.41 38.79
CA ARG A 101 -13.52 23.58 37.40
C ARG A 101 -15.04 23.71 37.24
N LEU A 102 -15.84 23.00 38.04
CA LEU A 102 -17.30 23.03 37.93
C LEU A 102 -17.86 24.41 38.27
N VAL A 103 -17.19 25.09 39.21
CA VAL A 103 -17.53 26.45 39.61
C VAL A 103 -17.01 27.46 38.59
N THR A 104 -15.73 27.34 38.17
CA THR A 104 -15.11 28.31 37.25
C THR A 104 -15.61 28.24 35.82
N GLU A 105 -16.14 27.09 35.39
CA GLU A 105 -16.76 26.90 34.05
C GLU A 105 -18.29 27.16 34.07
N ASP A 106 -18.83 27.73 35.15
CA ASP A 106 -20.25 28.08 35.28
C ASP A 106 -21.20 26.91 35.02
N ARG A 107 -20.92 25.72 35.57
CA ARG A 107 -21.71 24.50 35.35
C ARG A 107 -23.05 24.50 36.09
N LEU A 108 -24.02 25.24 35.56
CA LEU A 108 -25.35 25.41 36.15
C LEU A 108 -26.18 24.11 36.19
N ASP A 109 -25.91 23.17 35.28
CA ASP A 109 -26.52 21.85 35.27
C ASP A 109 -26.18 21.04 36.53
N VAL A 110 -24.97 21.22 37.07
CA VAL A 110 -24.54 20.60 38.34
C VAL A 110 -25.35 21.15 39.51
N LEU A 111 -25.58 22.47 39.55
CA LEU A 111 -26.36 23.13 40.59
C LEU A 111 -27.80 22.60 40.66
N ALA A 112 -28.40 22.32 39.50
CA ALA A 112 -29.74 21.76 39.41
C ALA A 112 -29.81 20.31 39.93
N LEU A 113 -28.74 19.53 39.77
CA LEU A 113 -28.68 18.13 40.20
C LEU A 113 -28.25 17.95 41.67
N LEU A 114 -27.51 18.89 42.22
CA LEU A 114 -26.93 18.79 43.56
C LEU A 114 -27.96 18.49 44.68
N PRO A 115 -29.17 19.08 44.71
CA PRO A 115 -30.19 18.72 45.71
C PRO A 115 -30.51 17.22 45.73
N ARG A 116 -30.69 16.60 44.55
CA ARG A 116 -31.02 15.17 44.41
C ARG A 116 -29.84 14.28 44.84
N LEU A 117 -28.61 14.69 44.53
CA LEU A 117 -27.41 13.99 45.00
C LEU A 117 -27.30 14.01 46.54
N LEU A 118 -27.59 15.17 47.15
CA LEU A 118 -27.54 15.34 48.59
C LEU A 118 -28.66 14.57 49.30
N GLU A 119 -29.86 14.51 48.72
CA GLU A 119 -30.96 13.68 49.23
C GLU A 119 -30.56 12.21 49.35
N HIS A 120 -29.97 11.66 48.28
CA HIS A 120 -29.47 10.28 48.30
C HIS A 120 -28.30 10.08 49.29
N ALA A 121 -27.41 11.07 49.42
CA ALA A 121 -26.31 11.01 50.38
C ALA A 121 -26.82 11.01 51.83
N VAL A 122 -27.81 11.86 52.16
CA VAL A 122 -28.45 11.92 53.47
C VAL A 122 -29.18 10.60 53.76
N ALA A 123 -29.96 10.10 52.80
CA ALA A 123 -30.69 8.83 52.95
C ALA A 123 -29.74 7.64 53.21
N ALA A 124 -28.53 7.68 52.65
CA ALA A 124 -27.49 6.67 52.89
C ALA A 124 -26.60 6.95 54.11
N GLY A 125 -26.85 8.02 54.88
CA GLY A 125 -26.09 8.38 56.07
C GLY A 125 -24.65 8.84 55.78
N LEU A 126 -24.36 9.33 54.57
CA LEU A 126 -23.04 9.80 54.16
C LEU A 126 -22.79 11.23 54.62
N LYS A 127 -21.52 11.54 54.94
CA LYS A 127 -21.08 12.87 55.39
C LYS A 127 -20.15 13.54 54.37
N ALA A 128 -20.11 14.87 54.37
CA ALA A 128 -19.37 15.66 53.40
C ALA A 128 -17.85 15.46 53.46
N ASP A 129 -17.29 15.18 54.65
CA ASP A 129 -15.86 14.89 54.85
C ASP A 129 -15.40 13.60 54.16
N GLN A 130 -16.33 12.77 53.71
CA GLN A 130 -16.08 11.54 52.97
C GLN A 130 -16.28 11.70 51.46
N LEU A 131 -16.90 12.80 51.01
CA LEU A 131 -17.39 12.95 49.64
C LEU A 131 -16.79 14.17 48.95
N ARG A 132 -16.63 14.10 47.64
CA ARG A 132 -16.32 15.26 46.79
C ARG A 132 -17.28 15.30 45.61
N LEU A 133 -17.77 16.49 45.28
CA LEU A 133 -18.56 16.71 44.07
C LEU A 133 -17.63 16.78 42.87
N LEU A 134 -17.78 15.80 41.98
CA LEU A 134 -16.97 15.61 40.78
C LEU A 134 -17.87 15.46 39.56
N GLU A 135 -17.26 15.43 38.39
CA GLU A 135 -17.93 15.06 37.14
C GLU A 135 -17.12 13.97 36.43
N GLY A 136 -17.75 12.82 36.19
CA GLY A 136 -17.17 11.70 35.45
C GLY A 136 -17.76 11.60 34.04
N LEU A 137 -17.03 10.97 33.13
CA LEU A 137 -17.40 10.88 31.70
C LEU A 137 -18.78 10.24 31.47
N ILE A 138 -19.07 9.13 32.17
CA ILE A 138 -20.34 8.40 32.06
C ILE A 138 -21.31 8.67 33.20
N THR A 139 -20.79 8.98 34.40
CA THR A 139 -21.62 9.25 35.59
C THR A 139 -22.25 10.64 35.54
N GLY A 140 -21.61 11.59 34.85
CA GLY A 140 -21.95 13.00 34.93
C GLY A 140 -21.60 13.58 36.31
N PRO A 141 -22.28 14.65 36.76
CA PRO A 141 -22.13 15.19 38.10
C PRO A 141 -22.51 14.16 39.17
N HIS A 142 -21.62 13.91 40.14
CA HIS A 142 -21.82 12.90 41.18
C HIS A 142 -21.02 13.23 42.44
N LEU A 143 -21.42 12.66 43.58
CA LEU A 143 -20.61 12.69 44.81
C LEU A 143 -19.77 11.42 44.88
N ARG A 144 -18.48 11.53 45.23
CA ARG A 144 -17.57 10.38 45.24
C ARG A 144 -16.73 10.31 46.51
N SER A 145 -16.57 9.10 47.01
CA SER A 145 -15.48 8.66 47.89
C SER A 145 -14.75 7.47 47.26
N PRO A 146 -13.65 6.97 47.85
CA PRO A 146 -13.03 5.72 47.40
C PRO A 146 -14.02 4.53 47.41
N GLU A 147 -14.95 4.50 48.36
CA GLU A 147 -15.85 3.37 48.64
C GLU A 147 -17.30 3.57 48.16
N ARG A 148 -17.70 4.81 47.84
CA ARG A 148 -19.09 5.15 47.46
C ARG A 148 -19.13 6.10 46.28
N VAL A 149 -20.15 5.95 45.44
CA VAL A 149 -20.50 6.89 44.36
C VAL A 149 -21.99 7.19 44.49
N VAL A 150 -22.36 8.47 44.63
CA VAL A 150 -23.76 8.92 44.68
C VAL A 150 -24.11 9.52 43.34
N LEU A 151 -25.05 8.90 42.65
CA LEU A 151 -25.62 9.34 41.38
C LEU A 151 -27.02 9.94 41.62
N PRO A 152 -27.58 10.68 40.65
CA PRO A 152 -28.98 11.11 40.73
C PRO A 152 -29.97 9.95 40.88
N GLU A 153 -29.61 8.75 40.45
CA GLU A 153 -30.47 7.57 40.53
C GLU A 153 -30.33 6.80 41.86
N GLY A 154 -29.30 7.06 42.66
CA GLY A 154 -29.09 6.40 43.95
C GLY A 154 -27.62 6.24 44.34
N VAL A 155 -27.36 5.39 45.34
CA VAL A 155 -26.03 5.21 45.95
C VAL A 155 -25.41 3.88 45.55
N LEU A 156 -24.20 3.95 45.00
CA LEU A 156 -23.37 2.81 44.65
C LEU A 156 -22.27 2.60 45.69
N THR A 157 -21.97 1.33 45.95
CA THR A 157 -20.97 0.90 46.93
C THR A 157 -19.93 0.03 46.27
N LYS A 158 -18.65 0.27 46.56
CA LYS A 158 -17.58 -0.57 46.06
C LYS A 158 -17.77 -2.03 46.54
N LYS A 159 -17.63 -2.97 45.61
CA LYS A 159 -17.69 -4.41 45.85
C LYS A 159 -16.43 -5.05 45.31
N ASP A 160 -16.12 -6.23 45.84
CA ASP A 160 -15.09 -7.07 45.22
C ASP A 160 -15.53 -7.43 43.81
N ALA A 161 -14.63 -7.20 42.86
CA ALA A 161 -14.85 -7.61 41.49
C ALA A 161 -14.85 -9.15 41.43
N PRO A 162 -15.73 -9.78 40.65
CA PRO A 162 -15.70 -11.23 40.46
C PRO A 162 -14.32 -11.66 39.97
N ALA A 163 -13.79 -12.76 40.52
CA ALA A 163 -12.54 -13.33 40.02
C ALA A 163 -12.70 -13.69 38.54
N ARG A 164 -11.78 -13.21 37.70
CA ARG A 164 -11.71 -13.64 36.31
C ARG A 164 -11.26 -15.11 36.29
N PRO A 165 -11.76 -15.93 35.35
CA PRO A 165 -11.12 -17.20 35.06
C PRO A 165 -9.65 -16.98 34.65
N ASP A 166 -8.72 -17.32 35.53
CA ASP A 166 -7.30 -17.34 35.21
C ASP A 166 -7.05 -18.50 34.24
N GLY A 167 -6.93 -18.20 32.94
CA GLY A 167 -6.62 -19.23 31.95
C GLY A 167 -7.17 -19.03 30.55
N ASP A 168 -8.01 -18.03 30.27
CA ASP A 168 -8.59 -17.85 28.93
C ASP A 168 -7.52 -17.69 27.84
N VAL A 169 -6.44 -16.94 28.11
CA VAL A 169 -5.31 -16.79 27.17
C VAL A 169 -4.56 -18.11 26.97
N ALA A 170 -4.34 -18.88 28.04
CA ALA A 170 -3.70 -20.19 27.97
C ALA A 170 -4.58 -21.22 27.23
N ALA A 171 -5.90 -21.14 27.39
CA ALA A 171 -6.86 -21.95 26.65
C ALA A 171 -6.85 -21.59 25.16
N LEU A 172 -6.78 -20.29 24.82
CA LEU A 172 -6.61 -19.82 23.45
C LEU A 172 -5.29 -20.33 22.84
N GLU A 173 -4.17 -20.19 23.55
CA GLU A 173 -2.87 -20.71 23.11
C GLU A 173 -2.92 -22.22 22.84
N LYS A 174 -3.57 -22.99 23.73
CA LYS A 174 -3.77 -24.43 23.55
C LYS A 174 -4.61 -24.76 22.30
N SER A 175 -5.72 -24.05 22.09
CA SER A 175 -6.57 -24.24 20.90
C SER A 175 -5.82 -23.88 19.61
N VAL A 176 -5.02 -22.81 19.63
CA VAL A 176 -4.14 -22.44 18.51
C VAL A 176 -3.12 -23.54 18.23
N GLY A 177 -2.44 -24.05 19.25
CA GLY A 177 -1.49 -25.17 19.12
C GLY A 177 -2.10 -26.41 18.45
N ALA A 178 -3.36 -26.73 18.78
CA ALA A 178 -4.08 -27.84 18.15
C ALA A 178 -4.34 -27.61 16.64
N VAL A 179 -4.74 -26.39 16.24
CA VAL A 179 -4.91 -26.04 14.83
C VAL A 179 -3.58 -26.07 14.09
N LEU A 180 -2.52 -25.47 14.67
CA LEU A 180 -1.18 -25.46 14.10
C LEU A 180 -0.65 -26.87 13.81
N ALA A 181 -0.91 -27.83 14.70
CA ALA A 181 -0.54 -29.24 14.50
C ALA A 181 -1.33 -29.93 13.37
N ALA A 182 -2.54 -29.47 13.08
CA ALA A 182 -3.41 -30.03 12.03
C ALA A 182 -3.20 -29.37 10.64
N LEU A 183 -2.50 -28.23 10.57
CA LEU A 183 -2.28 -27.46 9.34
C LEU A 183 -1.66 -28.26 8.17
N PRO A 184 -0.71 -29.20 8.37
CA PRO A 184 -0.14 -29.95 7.26
C PRO A 184 -1.15 -30.78 6.44
N ALA A 185 -2.37 -31.00 6.94
CA ALA A 185 -3.44 -31.69 6.24
C ALA A 185 -4.30 -30.77 5.35
N THR A 186 -4.02 -29.47 5.30
CA THR A 186 -4.75 -28.50 4.45
C THR A 186 -4.24 -28.52 3.01
N ARG A 187 -4.95 -27.79 2.13
CA ARG A 187 -4.53 -27.59 0.72
C ARG A 187 -3.56 -26.42 0.53
N LEU A 188 -3.24 -25.70 1.61
CA LEU A 188 -2.30 -24.59 1.57
C LEU A 188 -0.89 -25.14 1.30
N ASP A 189 -0.14 -24.46 0.44
CA ASP A 189 1.27 -24.75 0.26
C ASP A 189 2.12 -24.27 1.45
N GLU A 190 3.44 -24.47 1.39
CA GLU A 190 4.32 -24.11 2.49
C GLU A 190 4.28 -22.62 2.83
N ILE A 191 4.18 -21.76 1.81
CA ILE A 191 4.15 -20.30 1.97
C ILE A 191 2.82 -19.90 2.62
N GLY A 192 1.70 -20.41 2.12
CA GLY A 192 0.39 -20.16 2.72
C GLY A 192 0.27 -20.70 4.15
N LEU A 193 0.97 -21.79 4.46
CA LEU A 193 1.08 -22.28 5.82
C LEU A 193 1.89 -21.33 6.72
N LYS A 194 3.00 -20.74 6.23
CA LYS A 194 3.80 -19.79 7.02
C LYS A 194 2.98 -18.57 7.42
N THR A 195 2.26 -17.96 6.49
CA THR A 195 1.44 -16.76 6.77
C THR A 195 0.29 -17.06 7.73
N LEU A 196 -0.39 -18.21 7.58
CA LEU A 196 -1.42 -18.64 8.51
C LEU A 196 -0.86 -18.86 9.93
N ARG A 197 0.33 -19.45 10.05
CA ARG A 197 1.00 -19.62 11.35
C ARG A 197 1.32 -18.28 12.00
N ASP A 198 1.75 -17.28 11.24
CA ASP A 198 2.03 -15.94 11.76
C ASP A 198 0.77 -15.32 12.38
N VAL A 199 -0.35 -15.28 11.64
CA VAL A 199 -1.62 -14.73 12.16
C VAL A 199 -2.10 -15.48 13.40
N LEU A 200 -2.07 -16.82 13.38
CA LEU A 200 -2.48 -17.64 14.52
C LEU A 200 -1.56 -17.43 15.74
N GLY A 201 -0.26 -17.29 15.51
CA GLY A 201 0.74 -17.04 16.56
C GLY A 201 0.59 -15.70 17.27
N ARG A 202 -0.16 -14.75 16.69
CA ARG A 202 -0.45 -13.43 17.27
C ARG A 202 -1.66 -13.43 18.21
N LEU A 203 -2.58 -14.39 18.11
CA LEU A 203 -3.89 -14.34 18.79
C LEU A 203 -3.81 -14.21 20.32
N HIS A 204 -2.83 -14.85 20.94
CA HIS A 204 -2.64 -14.87 22.40
C HIS A 204 -1.79 -13.70 22.93
N ARG A 205 -1.37 -12.76 22.06
CA ARG A 205 -0.53 -11.61 22.42
C ARG A 205 -1.36 -10.34 22.62
N ARG A 206 -0.84 -9.37 23.36
CA ARG A 206 -1.42 -8.02 23.45
C ARG A 206 -0.82 -7.11 22.39
N ASP A 207 -1.58 -6.13 21.94
CA ASP A 207 -1.10 -5.16 20.95
C ASP A 207 0.13 -4.39 21.46
N ALA A 208 0.21 -4.10 22.75
CA ALA A 208 1.35 -3.43 23.38
C ALA A 208 2.63 -4.29 23.47
N ASP A 209 2.51 -5.62 23.35
CA ASP A 209 3.66 -6.53 23.45
C ASP A 209 4.44 -6.63 22.13
N LEU A 210 3.84 -6.19 21.03
CA LEU A 210 4.48 -6.15 19.72
C LEU A 210 4.74 -4.71 19.31
N LYS A 211 5.98 -4.41 18.95
CA LYS A 211 6.27 -3.26 18.08
C LYS A 211 5.84 -3.64 16.68
N VAL A 212 4.53 -3.60 16.42
CA VAL A 212 3.95 -3.87 15.12
C VAL A 212 4.28 -2.66 14.23
N ASP A 213 5.01 -2.87 13.14
CA ASP A 213 5.08 -1.88 12.06
C ASP A 213 3.65 -1.70 11.48
N LEU A 214 3.32 -0.54 10.91
CA LEU A 214 1.93 -0.19 10.53
C LEU A 214 1.26 -1.16 9.55
N ASP A 215 2.06 -1.91 8.81
CA ASP A 215 1.71 -2.84 7.74
C ASP A 215 1.60 -4.29 8.22
N GLU A 216 1.85 -4.56 9.51
CA GLU A 216 1.68 -5.88 10.10
C GLU A 216 0.34 -6.05 10.83
N VAL A 217 -0.18 -7.29 10.84
CA VAL A 217 -1.42 -7.62 11.52
C VAL A 217 -1.28 -7.46 13.04
N ALA A 218 -2.03 -6.55 13.64
CA ALA A 218 -2.10 -6.41 15.10
C ALA A 218 -2.80 -7.62 15.75
N PRO A 219 -2.41 -8.05 16.97
CA PRO A 219 -3.07 -9.14 17.70
C PRO A 219 -4.58 -8.98 17.85
N SER A 220 -5.08 -7.79 18.17
CA SER A 220 -6.51 -7.49 18.26
C SER A 220 -7.22 -7.68 16.92
N PHE A 221 -6.61 -7.24 15.81
CA PHE A 221 -7.17 -7.46 14.49
C PHE A 221 -7.16 -8.94 14.09
N ALA A 222 -6.10 -9.68 14.40
CA ALA A 222 -6.05 -11.13 14.19
C ALA A 222 -7.20 -11.85 14.91
N ARG A 223 -7.49 -11.47 16.17
CA ARG A 223 -8.63 -12.00 16.93
C ARG A 223 -9.97 -11.67 16.27
N ARG A 224 -10.16 -10.44 15.78
CA ARG A 224 -11.36 -10.03 15.03
C ARG A 224 -11.58 -10.91 13.80
N VAL A 225 -10.55 -11.05 12.97
CA VAL A 225 -10.58 -11.88 11.77
C VAL A 225 -10.97 -13.31 12.10
N VAL A 226 -10.34 -13.92 13.10
CA VAL A 226 -10.58 -15.32 13.47
C VAL A 226 -11.98 -15.53 14.02
N ARG A 227 -12.44 -14.70 14.98
CA ARG A 227 -13.80 -14.84 15.55
C ARG A 227 -14.93 -14.59 14.54
N SER A 228 -14.62 -13.91 13.43
CA SER A 228 -15.52 -13.69 12.28
C SER A 228 -15.55 -14.87 11.29
N GLY A 229 -14.90 -15.99 11.58
CA GLY A 229 -15.03 -17.23 10.78
C GLY A 229 -14.00 -17.39 9.67
N TRP A 230 -12.94 -16.59 9.66
CA TRP A 230 -11.89 -16.63 8.62
C TRP A 230 -11.25 -18.02 8.44
N LEU A 231 -11.00 -18.77 9.51
CA LEU A 231 -10.37 -20.10 9.40
C LEU A 231 -11.21 -21.08 8.56
N LYS A 232 -12.54 -20.95 8.61
CA LYS A 232 -13.45 -21.80 7.82
C LYS A 232 -13.32 -21.51 6.32
N THR A 233 -13.05 -20.26 5.93
CA THR A 233 -12.89 -19.88 4.52
C THR A 233 -11.59 -20.45 3.92
N LEU A 234 -10.61 -20.76 4.77
CA LEU A 234 -9.35 -21.40 4.38
C LEU A 234 -9.42 -22.94 4.37
N GLY A 235 -10.60 -23.53 4.59
CA GLY A 235 -10.78 -24.99 4.59
C GLY A 235 -10.27 -25.69 5.86
N ILE A 236 -10.06 -24.96 6.96
CA ILE A 236 -9.76 -25.57 8.26
C ILE A 236 -11.00 -26.35 8.74
N ALA A 237 -10.76 -27.53 9.33
CA ALA A 237 -11.83 -28.39 9.82
C ALA A 237 -12.81 -27.60 10.73
N PRO A 238 -14.13 -27.64 10.47
CA PRO A 238 -15.10 -26.77 11.17
C PRO A 238 -15.03 -26.84 12.69
N ALA A 239 -14.80 -28.03 13.26
CA ALA A 239 -14.67 -28.21 14.71
C ALA A 239 -13.41 -27.54 15.28
N ALA A 240 -12.28 -27.60 14.56
CA ALA A 240 -11.03 -26.98 14.99
C ALA A 240 -11.11 -25.46 14.86
N ALA A 241 -11.69 -24.95 13.77
CA ALA A 241 -11.97 -23.52 13.61
C ALA A 241 -12.90 -22.99 14.71
N ALA A 242 -14.01 -23.68 14.99
CA ALA A 242 -14.94 -23.31 16.06
C ALA A 242 -14.27 -23.28 17.44
N ALA A 243 -13.40 -24.25 17.75
CA ALA A 243 -12.70 -24.28 19.03
C ALA A 243 -11.79 -23.06 19.26
N VAL A 244 -11.11 -22.57 18.21
CA VAL A 244 -10.32 -21.33 18.31
C VAL A 244 -11.23 -20.10 18.38
N GLU A 245 -12.29 -20.04 17.56
CA GLU A 245 -13.27 -18.95 17.60
C GLU A 245 -13.88 -18.78 18.99
N ASP A 246 -14.29 -19.87 19.63
CA ASP A 246 -14.89 -19.86 20.96
C ASP A 246 -13.87 -19.50 22.04
N ALA A 247 -12.62 -19.94 21.91
CA ALA A 247 -11.54 -19.53 22.80
C ALA A 247 -11.22 -18.03 22.69
N VAL A 248 -11.25 -17.48 21.47
CA VAL A 248 -11.12 -16.02 21.25
C VAL A 248 -12.28 -15.29 21.94
N ARG A 249 -13.53 -15.71 21.72
CA ARG A 249 -14.71 -15.11 22.37
C ARG A 249 -14.66 -15.20 23.90
N ALA A 250 -14.12 -16.29 24.45
CA ALA A 250 -13.92 -16.43 25.89
C ALA A 250 -12.89 -15.42 26.41
N ALA A 251 -11.73 -15.32 25.74
CA ALA A 251 -10.67 -14.39 26.11
C ALA A 251 -11.07 -12.92 25.99
N GLU A 252 -11.90 -12.58 25.00
CA GLU A 252 -12.40 -11.21 24.77
C GLU A 252 -13.62 -10.85 25.62
N ARG A 253 -14.08 -11.76 26.49
CA ARG A 253 -15.20 -11.48 27.39
C ARG A 253 -14.79 -10.43 28.43
N PHE A 254 -15.61 -9.39 28.54
CA PHE A 254 -15.41 -8.34 29.54
C PHE A 254 -15.87 -8.79 30.92
N ALA A 255 -14.98 -8.65 31.91
CA ALA A 255 -15.27 -8.89 33.32
C ALA A 255 -14.93 -7.63 34.14
N PRO A 256 -15.69 -7.32 35.21
CA PRO A 256 -15.34 -6.21 36.08
C PRO A 256 -13.96 -6.41 36.70
N VAL A 257 -13.13 -5.37 36.68
CA VAL A 257 -11.89 -5.26 37.48
C VAL A 257 -12.05 -4.28 38.63
N GLN A 258 -13.04 -3.38 38.52
CA GLN A 258 -13.52 -2.54 39.60
C GLN A 258 -15.05 -2.49 39.53
N LEU A 259 -15.72 -2.68 40.65
CA LEU A 259 -17.18 -2.76 40.71
C LEU A 259 -17.74 -1.86 41.81
N TYR A 260 -18.71 -1.04 41.45
CA TYR A 260 -19.61 -0.36 42.38
C TYR A 260 -21.04 -0.80 42.08
N ALA A 261 -21.75 -1.28 43.10
CA ALA A 261 -23.11 -1.79 42.97
C ALA A 261 -24.02 -1.21 44.06
N GLY A 262 -25.29 -1.07 43.73
CA GLY A 262 -26.33 -0.56 44.63
C GLY A 262 -27.72 -0.78 44.04
N THR A 263 -28.72 -0.18 44.67
CA THR A 263 -30.09 -0.14 44.16
C THR A 263 -30.66 1.26 44.26
N ASP A 264 -31.62 1.58 43.40
CA ASP A 264 -32.43 2.80 43.56
C ASP A 264 -33.47 2.63 44.68
N SER A 265 -34.32 3.64 44.88
CA SER A 265 -35.39 3.62 45.88
C SER A 265 -36.47 2.56 45.63
N ALA A 266 -36.57 2.03 44.41
CA ALA A 266 -37.50 0.97 44.01
C ALA A 266 -36.84 -0.43 44.05
N GLY A 267 -35.60 -0.56 44.51
CA GLY A 267 -34.86 -1.81 44.58
C GLY A 267 -34.31 -2.30 43.24
N ARG A 268 -34.29 -1.47 42.21
CA ARG A 268 -33.73 -1.81 40.89
C ARG A 268 -32.22 -1.61 40.87
N GLU A 269 -31.52 -2.44 40.12
CA GLU A 269 -30.06 -2.48 40.10
C GLU A 269 -29.42 -1.16 39.60
N LEU A 270 -28.39 -0.72 40.31
CA LEU A 270 -27.45 0.30 39.89
C LEU A 270 -26.06 -0.33 39.85
N ARG A 271 -25.35 -0.18 38.72
CA ARG A 271 -24.01 -0.75 38.53
C ARG A 271 -23.09 0.20 37.79
N LEU A 272 -21.92 0.47 38.35
CA LEU A 272 -20.81 1.16 37.70
C LEU A 272 -19.58 0.26 37.78
N ALA A 273 -19.01 -0.12 36.63
CA ALA A 273 -17.87 -1.03 36.61
C ALA A 273 -16.82 -0.60 35.58
N GLU A 274 -15.54 -0.66 35.95
CA GLU A 274 -14.46 -0.77 34.97
C GLU A 274 -14.39 -2.24 34.58
N VAL A 275 -14.53 -2.53 33.29
CA VAL A 275 -14.49 -3.89 32.75
C VAL A 275 -13.29 -4.05 31.82
N LYS A 276 -12.67 -5.23 31.85
CA LYS A 276 -11.54 -5.59 30.97
C LYS A 276 -11.70 -7.00 30.41
N ASP A 277 -11.18 -7.21 29.22
CA ASP A 277 -10.95 -8.52 28.63
C ASP A 277 -9.62 -9.13 29.12
N ALA A 278 -9.27 -10.33 28.64
CA ALA A 278 -8.10 -11.05 29.13
C ALA A 278 -6.78 -10.39 28.69
N PHE A 279 -6.86 -9.47 27.73
CA PHE A 279 -5.74 -8.71 27.18
C PHE A 279 -5.60 -7.33 27.83
N GLY A 280 -6.54 -6.95 28.70
CA GLY A 280 -6.57 -5.66 29.40
C GLY A 280 -7.31 -4.55 28.65
N THR A 281 -7.92 -4.86 27.50
CA THR A 281 -8.77 -3.94 26.72
C THR A 281 -10.12 -3.79 27.41
N GLY A 282 -10.69 -2.60 27.41
CA GLY A 282 -12.02 -2.36 27.97
C GLY A 282 -12.30 -0.91 28.29
N GLY A 283 -13.14 -0.67 29.30
CA GLY A 283 -13.60 0.68 29.63
C GLY A 283 -14.52 0.71 30.83
N TRP A 284 -15.14 1.87 31.07
CA TRP A 284 -16.12 2.06 32.13
C TRP A 284 -17.52 1.82 31.62
N THR A 285 -18.36 1.17 32.42
CA THR A 285 -19.77 0.86 32.12
C THR A 285 -20.66 1.37 33.24
N LEU A 286 -21.84 1.88 32.89
CA LEU A 286 -22.87 2.33 33.82
C LEU A 286 -24.21 1.73 33.40
N VAL A 287 -24.89 1.09 34.35
CA VAL A 287 -26.25 0.58 34.19
C VAL A 287 -27.08 1.10 35.35
N THR A 288 -28.13 1.86 35.03
CA THR A 288 -29.17 2.32 35.95
C THR A 288 -30.54 2.10 35.31
N PRO A 289 -31.64 2.19 36.06
CA PRO A 289 -32.98 2.12 35.49
C PRO A 289 -33.29 3.23 34.48
N GLU A 290 -32.56 4.35 34.55
CA GLU A 290 -32.77 5.52 33.69
C GLU A 290 -31.80 5.57 32.49
N ARG A 291 -30.65 4.89 32.56
CA ARG A 291 -29.64 4.90 31.49
C ARG A 291 -28.68 3.71 31.53
N SER A 292 -28.29 3.27 30.34
CA SER A 292 -27.13 2.38 30.14
C SER A 292 -26.09 3.11 29.27
N ALA A 293 -24.82 3.02 29.64
CA ALA A 293 -23.75 3.71 28.93
C ALA A 293 -22.38 3.05 29.15
N PHE A 294 -21.44 3.35 28.27
CA PHE A 294 -20.03 3.02 28.48
C PHE A 294 -19.11 4.10 27.93
N ALA A 295 -17.87 4.10 28.40
CA ALA A 295 -16.80 4.96 27.89
C ALA A 295 -15.50 4.21 27.76
N HIS A 296 -14.79 4.50 26.68
CA HIS A 296 -13.48 3.94 26.36
C HIS A 296 -12.66 4.93 25.54
N LEU A 297 -11.44 4.55 25.19
CA LEU A 297 -10.58 5.36 24.34
C LEU A 297 -11.10 5.32 22.90
N HIS A 298 -11.28 6.50 22.31
CA HIS A 298 -11.64 6.60 20.90
C HIS A 298 -10.52 6.01 20.04
N GLN A 299 -10.92 5.30 18.98
CA GLN A 299 -9.98 4.67 18.07
C GLN A 299 -9.11 5.73 17.41
N LYS A 300 -7.79 5.55 17.48
CA LYS A 300 -6.86 6.49 16.86
C LYS A 300 -6.94 6.39 15.33
N PRO A 301 -6.84 7.52 14.61
CA PRO A 301 -6.71 7.49 13.16
C PRO A 301 -5.43 6.74 12.76
N MET A 302 -5.49 6.02 11.63
CA MET A 302 -4.46 5.10 11.18
C MET A 302 -3.11 5.75 10.93
N TYR A 303 -3.05 6.99 10.41
CA TYR A 303 -1.77 7.68 10.08
C TYR A 303 -1.57 9.04 10.75
N TYR A 304 -2.51 9.53 11.57
CA TYR A 304 -2.38 10.82 12.27
C TYR A 304 -2.09 10.64 13.76
N TRP A 305 -1.00 9.92 14.09
CA TRP A 305 -0.71 9.46 15.46
C TRP A 305 -0.42 10.56 16.49
N SER A 306 -0.14 11.79 16.04
CA SER A 306 -0.03 12.95 16.94
C SER A 306 -1.37 13.38 17.54
N THR A 307 -2.47 12.71 17.16
CA THR A 307 -3.80 12.91 17.75
C THR A 307 -3.73 12.60 19.25
N PRO A 308 -4.14 13.54 20.13
CA PRO A 308 -4.19 13.28 21.56
C PRO A 308 -5.17 12.15 21.88
N ASP A 309 -5.05 11.57 23.06
CA ASP A 309 -6.02 10.57 23.51
C ASP A 309 -7.39 11.23 23.68
N LEU A 310 -8.37 10.71 22.95
CA LEU A 310 -9.76 11.13 23.02
C LEU A 310 -10.60 10.03 23.67
N HIS A 311 -11.66 10.42 24.36
CA HIS A 311 -12.62 9.49 24.94
C HIS A 311 -13.92 9.51 24.15
N VAL A 312 -14.50 8.33 23.92
CA VAL A 312 -15.87 8.21 23.44
C VAL A 312 -16.75 7.74 24.57
N VAL A 313 -17.90 8.41 24.74
CA VAL A 313 -18.97 8.03 25.66
C VAL A 313 -20.18 7.65 24.83
N ILE A 314 -20.65 6.41 24.96
CA ILE A 314 -21.80 5.89 24.23
C ILE A 314 -22.93 5.60 25.21
N ARG A 315 -24.11 6.12 24.91
CA ARG A 315 -25.35 5.85 25.64
C ARG A 315 -26.21 4.88 24.84
N LEU A 316 -26.76 3.90 25.54
CA LEU A 316 -27.62 2.85 25.04
C LEU A 316 -29.04 3.02 25.61
N PRO A 317 -30.06 2.34 25.05
CA PRO A 317 -31.36 2.23 25.69
C PRO A 317 -31.25 1.75 27.14
N ALA A 318 -32.11 2.26 28.02
CA ALA A 318 -32.14 1.82 29.41
C ALA A 318 -32.34 0.29 29.49
N GLY A 319 -31.58 -0.38 30.36
CA GLY A 319 -31.58 -1.84 30.49
C GLY A 319 -30.72 -2.61 29.46
N ALA A 320 -30.13 -1.94 28.46
CA ALA A 320 -29.19 -2.60 27.54
C ALA A 320 -27.88 -2.99 28.26
N ASP A 321 -27.28 -4.11 27.87
CA ASP A 321 -25.97 -4.54 28.37
C ASP A 321 -24.84 -3.76 27.67
N PRO A 322 -24.08 -2.91 28.38
CA PRO A 322 -22.98 -2.14 27.80
C PRO A 322 -21.76 -2.98 27.42
N THR A 323 -21.73 -4.27 27.78
CA THR A 323 -20.65 -5.21 27.44
C THR A 323 -20.98 -6.12 26.26
N ALA A 324 -22.18 -6.00 25.68
CA ALA A 324 -22.58 -6.77 24.53
C ALA A 324 -21.69 -6.48 23.31
N SER A 325 -21.45 -7.51 22.49
CA SER A 325 -20.65 -7.40 21.26
C SER A 325 -21.33 -6.56 20.17
N SER A 326 -22.67 -6.50 20.20
CA SER A 326 -23.47 -5.62 19.33
C SER A 326 -24.06 -4.50 20.17
N ILE A 327 -23.87 -3.27 19.73
CA ILE A 327 -24.38 -2.06 20.40
C ILE A 327 -25.39 -1.36 19.51
N ASP A 328 -26.45 -0.81 20.12
CA ASP A 328 -27.43 0.06 19.45
C ASP A 328 -27.44 1.44 20.12
N PRO A 329 -26.50 2.33 19.75
CA PRO A 329 -26.33 3.61 20.44
C PRO A 329 -27.48 4.58 20.16
N ILE A 330 -27.96 5.26 21.20
CA ILE A 330 -28.96 6.35 21.10
C ILE A 330 -28.29 7.73 21.12
N GLU A 331 -27.11 7.83 21.73
CA GLU A 331 -26.29 9.04 21.82
C GLU A 331 -24.81 8.67 21.95
N ALA A 332 -23.94 9.50 21.38
CA ALA A 332 -22.49 9.38 21.54
C ALA A 332 -21.84 10.75 21.68
N ARG A 333 -20.74 10.83 22.44
CA ARG A 333 -19.94 12.05 22.63
C ARG A 333 -18.47 11.73 22.50
N LEU A 334 -17.73 12.57 21.77
CA LEU A 334 -16.28 12.56 21.68
C LEU A 334 -15.73 13.68 22.56
N LEU A 335 -14.80 13.36 23.45
CA LEU A 335 -14.28 14.29 24.45
C LEU A 335 -12.75 14.29 24.50
N HIS A 336 -12.16 15.45 24.78
CA HIS A 336 -10.77 15.58 25.21
C HIS A 336 -10.76 15.98 26.70
N GLY A 337 -10.36 15.05 27.57
CA GLY A 337 -10.69 15.15 28.99
C GLY A 337 -12.21 15.20 29.19
N ASN A 338 -12.73 16.25 29.82
CA ASN A 338 -14.17 16.49 29.96
C ASN A 338 -14.76 17.44 28.90
N GLN A 339 -13.93 18.01 28.02
CA GLN A 339 -14.39 18.99 27.04
C GLN A 339 -15.05 18.27 25.86
N PRO A 340 -16.35 18.51 25.58
CA PRO A 340 -17.03 17.89 24.44
C PRO A 340 -16.55 18.50 23.13
N LEU A 341 -16.13 17.65 22.19
CA LEU A 341 -15.71 18.03 20.84
C LEU A 341 -16.83 17.78 19.82
N VAL A 342 -17.42 16.59 19.86
CA VAL A 342 -18.51 16.17 18.98
C VAL A 342 -19.60 15.49 19.81
N ARG A 343 -20.86 15.76 19.50
CA ARG A 343 -22.01 15.05 20.05
C ARG A 343 -22.91 14.57 18.94
N TRP A 344 -23.36 13.33 19.03
CA TRP A 344 -24.34 12.74 18.13
C TRP A 344 -25.52 12.19 18.92
N THR A 345 -26.73 12.40 18.41
CA THR A 345 -27.94 11.71 18.89
C THR A 345 -28.67 11.09 17.70
N ARG A 346 -29.37 9.97 17.94
CA ARG A 346 -30.10 9.26 16.89
C ARG A 346 -31.13 10.14 16.18
N GLU A 347 -31.80 11.01 16.92
CA GLU A 347 -32.87 11.89 16.42
C GLU A 347 -32.34 13.24 15.91
N GLY A 348 -31.25 13.75 16.49
CA GLY A 348 -30.75 15.11 16.24
C GLY A 348 -29.53 15.19 15.33
N GLY A 349 -28.91 14.05 14.97
CA GLY A 349 -27.70 14.03 14.14
C GLY A 349 -26.46 14.50 14.90
N MET A 350 -25.44 14.94 14.15
CA MET A 350 -24.14 15.35 14.68
C MET A 350 -24.07 16.86 14.94
N THR A 351 -23.48 17.25 16.05
CA THR A 351 -23.12 18.63 16.43
C THR A 351 -21.65 18.68 16.83
N THR A 352 -20.96 19.77 16.51
CA THR A 352 -19.52 19.97 16.76
C THR A 352 -19.31 21.28 17.53
N THR A 353 -18.28 21.35 18.37
CA THR A 353 -17.88 22.57 19.09
C THR A 353 -16.63 23.19 18.46
N ASP A 354 -16.43 24.50 18.66
CA ASP A 354 -15.22 25.20 18.19
C ASP A 354 -13.92 24.62 18.78
N ALA A 355 -14.02 23.95 19.94
CA ALA A 355 -12.91 23.26 20.58
C ALA A 355 -12.32 22.15 19.71
N TYR A 356 -13.12 21.54 18.82
CA TYR A 356 -12.63 20.49 17.92
C TYR A 356 -11.40 20.95 17.14
N ARG A 357 -11.43 22.14 16.52
CA ARG A 357 -10.32 22.67 15.72
C ARG A 357 -9.14 23.16 16.55
N GLN A 358 -9.34 23.46 17.82
CA GLN A 358 -8.25 23.81 18.74
C GLN A 358 -7.41 22.57 19.10
N ILE A 359 -8.07 21.41 19.25
CA ILE A 359 -7.44 20.13 19.55
C ILE A 359 -6.93 19.44 18.28
N LEU A 360 -7.74 19.41 17.22
CA LEU A 360 -7.46 18.79 15.93
C LEU A 360 -7.43 19.88 14.83
N PRO A 361 -6.25 20.50 14.59
CA PRO A 361 -6.14 21.62 13.65
C PRO A 361 -6.48 21.18 12.22
N ALA A 362 -6.95 22.14 11.41
CA ALA A 362 -7.34 21.93 10.02
C ALA A 362 -6.18 21.51 9.09
N LYS A 363 -4.93 21.76 9.51
CA LYS A 363 -3.71 21.30 8.84
C LYS A 363 -2.77 20.61 9.84
N PRO A 364 -2.02 19.58 9.42
CA PRO A 364 -1.08 18.91 10.29
C PRO A 364 -0.03 19.90 10.83
N ARG A 365 0.38 19.75 12.09
CA ARG A 365 1.38 20.65 12.73
C ARG A 365 2.82 20.36 12.28
N LYS A 366 3.09 19.25 11.60
CA LYS A 366 4.44 18.87 11.16
C LYS A 366 4.76 19.44 9.78
N THR A 367 6.04 19.78 9.60
CA THR A 367 6.66 20.10 8.30
C THR A 367 7.08 18.81 7.59
N GLY A 368 6.78 18.66 6.29
CA GLY A 368 7.14 17.47 5.49
C GLY A 368 6.06 17.14 4.46
N LYS A 369 5.95 15.86 4.05
CA LYS A 369 4.91 15.40 3.10
C LYS A 369 3.47 15.70 3.56
N GLU A 370 3.25 15.84 4.87
CA GLU A 370 1.99 16.28 5.48
C GLU A 370 1.59 17.74 5.14
N SER A 371 2.46 18.54 4.50
CA SER A 371 2.11 19.90 4.04
C SER A 371 1.07 19.91 2.92
N GLU A 372 1.04 18.85 2.12
CA GLU A 372 0.12 18.68 0.98
C GLU A 372 -1.18 17.99 1.38
N SER A 373 -1.41 17.72 2.67
CA SER A 373 -2.67 17.15 3.13
C SER A 373 -3.85 18.02 2.69
N VAL A 374 -4.94 17.36 2.29
CA VAL A 374 -6.21 18.04 1.97
C VAL A 374 -6.63 18.96 3.10
N ASN A 375 -7.29 20.07 2.77
CA ASN A 375 -7.86 20.92 3.80
C ASN A 375 -8.81 20.12 4.69
N ASP A 376 -8.78 20.39 6.00
CA ASP A 376 -9.62 19.69 6.96
C ASP A 376 -9.42 18.17 6.98
N PHE A 377 -8.18 17.70 6.74
CA PHE A 377 -7.77 16.29 6.65
C PHE A 377 -8.34 15.32 7.72
N LEU A 378 -8.71 15.84 8.90
CA LEU A 378 -9.57 15.16 9.86
C LEU A 378 -10.83 16.02 10.09
N PRO A 379 -11.88 15.88 9.28
CA PRO A 379 -13.11 16.66 9.43
C PRO A 379 -13.82 16.25 10.73
N PRO A 380 -14.72 17.06 11.32
CA PRO A 380 -15.47 16.65 12.51
C PRO A 380 -16.21 15.33 12.29
N HIS A 381 -15.88 14.34 13.12
CA HIS A 381 -16.44 12.99 13.04
C HIS A 381 -16.46 12.33 14.42
N LEU A 382 -17.17 11.20 14.53
CA LEU A 382 -17.18 10.34 15.71
C LEU A 382 -17.28 8.88 15.28
N VAL A 383 -16.45 8.00 15.83
CA VAL A 383 -16.52 6.55 15.55
C VAL A 383 -17.37 5.88 16.63
N LEU A 384 -18.45 5.22 16.23
CA LEU A 384 -19.29 4.40 17.10
C LEU A 384 -18.64 3.02 17.22
N SER A 385 -18.03 2.73 18.35
CA SER A 385 -17.34 1.46 18.60
C SER A 385 -17.69 0.86 19.97
N GLY A 386 -17.78 -0.46 20.02
CA GLY A 386 -17.94 -1.20 21.27
C GLY A 386 -16.65 -1.24 22.10
N LEU A 387 -16.71 -1.82 23.29
CA LEU A 387 -15.54 -1.98 24.17
C LEU A 387 -14.43 -2.87 23.56
N SER A 388 -14.79 -3.75 22.62
CA SER A 388 -13.87 -4.57 21.81
C SER A 388 -13.16 -3.78 20.70
N GLY A 389 -13.57 -2.54 20.49
CA GLY A 389 -13.21 -1.71 19.35
C GLY A 389 -13.86 -2.12 18.03
N ASP A 390 -14.88 -3.00 18.05
CA ASP A 390 -15.72 -3.25 16.87
C ASP A 390 -16.48 -2.00 16.48
N ILE A 391 -16.42 -1.62 15.21
CA ILE A 391 -17.02 -0.40 14.69
C ILE A 391 -18.42 -0.72 14.18
N THR A 392 -19.40 0.05 14.64
CA THR A 392 -20.80 -0.06 14.19
C THR A 392 -21.21 1.11 13.28
N GLY A 393 -20.39 2.16 13.22
CA GLY A 393 -20.53 3.25 12.26
C GLY A 393 -19.56 4.41 12.45
N VAL A 394 -19.41 5.22 11.42
CA VAL A 394 -18.71 6.50 11.45
C VAL A 394 -19.74 7.61 11.29
N VAL A 395 -19.86 8.46 12.30
CA VAL A 395 -20.73 9.63 12.30
C VAL A 395 -20.01 10.79 11.64
N VAL A 396 -20.67 11.40 10.67
CA VAL A 396 -20.27 12.63 9.98
C VAL A 396 -21.43 13.63 10.00
N ALA A 397 -21.21 14.86 9.55
CA ALA A 397 -22.24 15.90 9.56
C ALA A 397 -23.53 15.50 8.83
N LYS A 398 -23.42 14.73 7.75
CA LYS A 398 -24.56 14.29 6.93
C LYS A 398 -25.30 13.06 7.48
N GLY A 399 -24.74 12.33 8.44
CA GLY A 399 -25.35 11.10 8.93
C GLY A 399 -24.36 10.08 9.48
N VAL A 400 -24.74 8.80 9.45
CA VAL A 400 -23.91 7.69 9.98
C VAL A 400 -23.64 6.70 8.86
N LEU A 401 -22.37 6.56 8.47
CA LEU A 401 -21.94 5.51 7.56
C LEU A 401 -21.77 4.21 8.35
N ARG A 402 -22.57 3.20 8.04
CA ARG A 402 -22.50 1.87 8.67
C ARG A 402 -21.77 0.89 7.77
N PRO A 403 -20.78 0.13 8.28
CA PRO A 403 -20.17 -0.98 7.55
C PRO A 403 -21.23 -1.97 7.00
N PRO A 404 -20.91 -2.76 5.97
CA PRO A 404 -21.81 -3.82 5.49
C PRO A 404 -22.17 -4.77 6.64
N ALA A 405 -23.46 -5.12 6.77
CA ALA A 405 -23.90 -6.05 7.81
C ALA A 405 -23.62 -7.52 7.47
N ASP A 406 -23.58 -7.82 6.16
CA ASP A 406 -23.25 -9.12 5.60
C ASP A 406 -22.61 -8.94 4.21
N LEU A 407 -22.30 -10.06 3.56
CA LEU A 407 -21.64 -10.09 2.26
C LEU A 407 -22.64 -10.06 1.08
N SER A 408 -23.90 -9.72 1.33
CA SER A 408 -24.90 -9.67 0.26
C SER A 408 -24.60 -8.50 -0.68
N SER A 409 -24.93 -8.69 -1.96
CA SER A 409 -24.87 -7.61 -2.95
C SER A 409 -25.73 -6.41 -2.56
N LYS A 410 -26.84 -6.64 -1.83
CA LYS A 410 -27.71 -5.59 -1.30
C LYS A 410 -27.01 -4.71 -0.27
N GLU A 411 -26.33 -5.32 0.71
CA GLU A 411 -25.58 -4.57 1.72
C GLU A 411 -24.36 -3.86 1.12
N THR A 412 -23.72 -4.49 0.14
CA THR A 412 -22.63 -3.90 -0.64
C THR A 412 -23.08 -2.63 -1.37
N GLU A 413 -24.18 -2.70 -2.12
CA GLU A 413 -24.73 -1.53 -2.83
C GLU A 413 -25.24 -0.45 -1.86
N ARG A 414 -25.86 -0.85 -0.73
CA ARG A 414 -26.24 0.09 0.33
C ARG A 414 -25.01 0.87 0.81
N PHE A 415 -23.92 0.18 1.12
CA PHE A 415 -22.69 0.82 1.61
C PHE A 415 -22.16 1.82 0.59
N PHE A 416 -22.03 1.43 -0.68
CA PHE A 416 -21.54 2.33 -1.73
C PHE A 416 -22.43 3.58 -1.90
N ALA A 417 -23.75 3.40 -1.94
CA ALA A 417 -24.69 4.51 -2.06
C ALA A 417 -24.59 5.47 -0.87
N GLN A 418 -24.55 4.93 0.36
CA GLN A 418 -24.42 5.75 1.57
C GLN A 418 -23.07 6.44 1.67
N ALA A 419 -21.97 5.76 1.35
CA ALA A 419 -20.64 6.37 1.35
C ALA A 419 -20.56 7.53 0.35
N ALA A 420 -21.11 7.35 -0.86
CA ALA A 420 -21.16 8.39 -1.87
C ALA A 420 -21.94 9.63 -1.41
N GLU A 421 -23.09 9.43 -0.73
CA GLU A 421 -23.94 10.51 -0.22
C GLU A 421 -23.32 11.23 1.00
N LEU A 422 -22.84 10.46 1.97
CA LEU A 422 -22.44 10.93 3.29
C LEU A 422 -21.02 11.51 3.33
N LEU A 423 -20.13 11.11 2.40
CA LEU A 423 -18.72 11.49 2.36
C LEU A 423 -18.37 12.27 1.07
N PRO A 424 -18.92 13.48 0.84
CA PRO A 424 -18.79 14.23 -0.41
C PRO A 424 -17.36 14.63 -0.82
N ASP A 425 -16.41 14.79 0.10
CA ASP A 425 -15.07 15.32 -0.20
C ASP A 425 -13.95 14.34 0.15
N ALA A 426 -12.73 14.65 -0.30
CA ALA A 426 -11.57 13.79 -0.10
C ALA A 426 -11.28 13.52 1.38
N ALA A 427 -11.41 14.53 2.25
CA ALA A 427 -11.15 14.40 3.67
C ALA A 427 -12.18 13.51 4.38
N GLN A 428 -13.45 13.58 3.96
CA GLN A 428 -14.50 12.72 4.49
C GLN A 428 -14.42 11.29 3.93
N LEU A 429 -14.09 11.12 2.66
CA LEU A 429 -13.82 9.80 2.08
C LEU A 429 -12.65 9.12 2.81
N ASP A 430 -11.60 9.86 3.15
CA ASP A 430 -10.43 9.38 3.89
C ASP A 430 -10.79 8.69 5.21
N LEU A 431 -11.92 9.05 5.85
CA LEU A 431 -12.39 8.41 7.09
C LEU A 431 -12.63 6.90 6.94
N ILE A 432 -12.89 6.42 5.72
CA ILE A 432 -12.92 4.97 5.42
C ILE A 432 -11.54 4.35 5.66
N GLY A 433 -10.49 4.92 5.07
CA GLY A 433 -9.10 4.47 5.22
C GLY A 433 -8.63 4.54 6.67
N GLN A 434 -9.04 5.58 7.39
CA GLN A 434 -8.67 5.80 8.80
C GLN A 434 -9.23 4.78 9.78
N TYR A 435 -10.50 4.39 9.57
CA TYR A 435 -11.28 3.69 10.60
C TYR A 435 -11.92 2.42 10.12
N LEU A 436 -12.37 2.34 8.87
CA LEU A 436 -13.08 1.17 8.35
C LEU A 436 -12.16 0.22 7.57
N PHE A 437 -10.92 0.63 7.27
CA PHE A 437 -9.94 -0.17 6.55
C PHE A 437 -8.78 -0.55 7.47
N THR A 438 -8.25 -1.77 7.32
CA THR A 438 -6.97 -2.20 7.90
C THR A 438 -6.05 -2.67 6.78
N TYR A 439 -4.88 -2.05 6.67
CA TYR A 439 -3.87 -2.50 5.72
C TYR A 439 -3.37 -3.89 6.11
N VAL A 440 -3.41 -4.82 5.16
CA VAL A 440 -2.80 -6.15 5.27
C VAL A 440 -2.11 -6.48 3.97
N TYR A 441 -1.08 -7.32 4.04
CA TYR A 441 -0.43 -7.83 2.84
C TYR A 441 -1.31 -8.83 2.11
N ASP A 442 -1.23 -8.80 0.78
CA ASP A 442 -1.92 -9.72 -0.11
C ASP A 442 -1.57 -11.17 0.18
N SER A 443 -2.52 -12.06 -0.10
CA SER A 443 -2.27 -13.50 -0.06
C SER A 443 -1.04 -13.86 -0.90
N PRO A 444 -0.12 -14.71 -0.40
CA PRO A 444 0.94 -15.26 -1.23
C PRO A 444 0.44 -16.31 -2.23
N ASP A 445 -0.82 -16.73 -2.14
CA ASP A 445 -1.41 -17.80 -2.94
C ASP A 445 -2.71 -17.35 -3.62
N SER A 446 -2.70 -17.27 -4.95
CA SER A 446 -3.82 -16.85 -5.81
C SER A 446 -5.05 -17.73 -5.72
N ARG A 447 -4.91 -18.95 -5.18
CA ARG A 447 -6.02 -19.88 -4.95
C ARG A 447 -6.81 -19.51 -3.68
N PHE A 448 -6.18 -18.78 -2.76
CA PHE A 448 -6.77 -18.38 -1.48
C PHE A 448 -6.65 -16.85 -1.29
N PRO A 449 -7.37 -16.03 -2.07
CA PRO A 449 -7.24 -14.55 -2.04
C PRO A 449 -7.63 -13.92 -0.69
N GLN A 450 -8.24 -14.69 0.22
CA GLN A 450 -8.62 -14.26 1.57
C GLN A 450 -7.58 -14.61 2.63
N LEU A 451 -6.50 -15.31 2.27
CA LEU A 451 -5.36 -15.52 3.14
C LEU A 451 -4.65 -14.18 3.36
N ILE A 452 -4.22 -13.91 4.59
CA ILE A 452 -3.50 -12.68 4.91
C ILE A 452 -2.01 -12.96 4.76
N GLY A 453 -1.32 -12.22 3.90
CA GLY A 453 0.13 -12.28 3.77
C GLY A 453 0.87 -11.66 4.96
N ASN A 454 2.19 -11.73 4.92
CA ASN A 454 3.06 -10.99 5.84
C ASN A 454 4.15 -10.26 5.04
N ARG A 455 5.06 -9.56 5.73
CA ARG A 455 6.09 -8.75 5.06
C ARG A 455 7.03 -9.57 4.18
N GLU A 456 7.32 -10.80 4.59
CA GLU A 456 8.19 -11.76 3.92
C GLU A 456 7.40 -12.52 2.84
N ASP A 457 6.30 -13.16 3.24
CA ASP A 457 5.48 -14.02 2.40
C ASP A 457 4.18 -13.28 1.96
N LYS A 458 4.22 -12.61 0.80
CA LYS A 458 3.08 -11.89 0.21
C LYS A 458 3.00 -12.04 -1.31
N GLY A 459 1.79 -11.91 -1.84
CA GLY A 459 1.55 -11.88 -3.28
C GLY A 459 1.31 -10.46 -3.80
N ASP A 460 0.66 -10.40 -4.96
CA ASP A 460 0.17 -9.18 -5.61
C ASP A 460 -1.22 -9.50 -6.16
N ILE A 461 -2.16 -9.76 -5.26
CA ILE A 461 -3.52 -10.22 -5.58
C ILE A 461 -4.49 -9.15 -5.13
N HIS A 462 -5.14 -8.52 -6.09
CA HIS A 462 -6.05 -7.41 -5.84
C HIS A 462 -7.48 -7.93 -5.74
N GLN A 463 -8.15 -7.53 -4.68
CA GLN A 463 -9.56 -7.78 -4.43
C GLN A 463 -10.40 -6.76 -5.21
N THR A 464 -11.59 -7.17 -5.68
CA THR A 464 -12.58 -6.20 -6.12
C THR A 464 -13.10 -5.40 -4.94
N ALA A 465 -13.63 -4.20 -5.15
CA ALA A 465 -14.24 -3.43 -4.06
C ALA A 465 -15.33 -4.24 -3.32
N GLU A 466 -16.09 -5.08 -4.03
CA GLU A 466 -17.05 -6.00 -3.43
C GLU A 466 -16.38 -7.12 -2.63
N GLN A 467 -15.25 -7.66 -3.09
CA GLN A 467 -14.46 -8.64 -2.34
C GLN A 467 -13.81 -8.02 -1.10
N THR A 468 -13.32 -6.78 -1.17
CA THR A 468 -12.80 -6.01 -0.04
C THR A 468 -13.89 -5.80 1.01
N LEU A 469 -15.08 -5.33 0.62
CA LEU A 469 -16.24 -5.25 1.51
C LEU A 469 -16.66 -6.64 2.04
N GLY A 470 -16.44 -7.68 1.23
CA GLY A 470 -16.54 -9.10 1.55
C GLY A 470 -15.69 -9.56 2.74
N THR A 471 -14.67 -8.79 3.12
CA THR A 471 -13.75 -9.12 4.21
C THR A 471 -14.14 -8.52 5.56
N VAL A 472 -15.28 -7.82 5.63
CA VAL A 472 -15.69 -7.07 6.83
C VAL A 472 -15.70 -7.95 8.09
N THR A 473 -14.95 -7.52 9.10
CA THR A 473 -14.78 -8.15 10.40
C THR A 473 -14.73 -7.08 11.47
N GLY A 474 -15.64 -7.16 12.46
CA GLY A 474 -15.72 -6.13 13.50
C GLY A 474 -16.00 -4.72 12.96
N GLY A 475 -16.67 -4.62 11.80
CA GLY A 475 -16.93 -3.35 11.13
C GLY A 475 -15.75 -2.78 10.32
N MET A 476 -14.63 -3.50 10.24
CA MET A 476 -13.48 -3.12 9.44
C MET A 476 -13.30 -4.11 8.30
N PHE A 477 -13.04 -3.63 7.09
CA PHE A 477 -12.55 -4.44 5.98
C PHE A 477 -11.02 -4.34 5.91
N ARG A 478 -10.40 -5.24 5.15
CA ARG A 478 -8.96 -5.34 5.00
C ARG A 478 -8.57 -5.48 3.53
N GLY A 479 -7.36 -5.07 3.24
CA GLY A 479 -6.74 -5.18 1.93
C GLY A 479 -5.44 -4.42 1.90
N ASP A 480 -4.87 -4.25 0.72
CA ASP A 480 -3.67 -3.47 0.50
C ASP A 480 -3.97 -2.08 -0.11
N CYS A 481 -3.01 -1.46 -0.80
CA CYS A 481 -3.23 -0.16 -1.42
C CYS A 481 -4.11 -0.20 -2.68
N ASP A 482 -4.06 -1.28 -3.44
CA ASP A 482 -4.89 -1.45 -4.64
C ASP A 482 -6.37 -1.64 -4.25
N ASP A 483 -6.62 -2.43 -3.20
CA ASP A 483 -7.96 -2.70 -2.67
C ASP A 483 -8.66 -1.43 -2.17
N LEU A 484 -7.96 -0.64 -1.35
CA LEU A 484 -8.51 0.62 -0.82
C LEU A 484 -8.76 1.63 -1.95
N SER A 485 -7.83 1.74 -2.90
CA SER A 485 -7.95 2.64 -4.04
C SER A 485 -9.14 2.29 -4.92
N GLU A 486 -9.41 0.99 -5.13
CA GLU A 486 -10.58 0.56 -5.86
C GLU A 486 -11.89 0.84 -5.11
N LEU A 487 -11.94 0.57 -3.81
CA LEU A 487 -13.07 0.92 -2.96
C LEU A 487 -13.41 2.40 -3.09
N TYR A 488 -12.39 3.27 -3.02
CA TYR A 488 -12.56 4.70 -3.24
C TYR A 488 -13.03 5.02 -4.65
N GLN A 489 -12.46 4.38 -5.68
CA GLN A 489 -12.86 4.60 -7.07
C GLN A 489 -14.36 4.39 -7.26
N ARG A 490 -14.89 3.28 -6.75
CA ARG A 490 -16.32 2.94 -6.84
C ARG A 490 -17.23 3.95 -6.15
N ILE A 491 -16.77 4.55 -5.06
CA ILE A 491 -17.53 5.58 -4.34
C ILE A 491 -17.46 6.91 -5.08
N ALA A 492 -16.28 7.32 -5.53
CA ALA A 492 -16.06 8.57 -6.26
C ALA A 492 -16.81 8.60 -7.60
N GLU A 493 -16.85 7.49 -8.34
CA GLU A 493 -17.65 7.36 -9.57
C GLU A 493 -19.16 7.57 -9.31
N ARG A 494 -19.68 7.04 -8.20
CA ARG A 494 -21.08 7.27 -7.78
C ARG A 494 -21.35 8.72 -7.36
N GLN A 495 -20.32 9.46 -6.97
CA GLN A 495 -20.38 10.90 -6.75
C GLN A 495 -20.30 11.71 -8.05
N GLY A 496 -20.19 11.05 -9.21
CA GLY A 496 -20.07 11.71 -10.51
C GLY A 496 -18.65 12.17 -10.84
N ARG A 497 -17.63 11.71 -10.12
CA ARG A 497 -16.23 12.07 -10.36
C ARG A 497 -15.61 11.19 -11.43
N THR A 498 -14.74 11.76 -12.24
CA THR A 498 -13.88 11.02 -13.16
C THR A 498 -12.62 10.58 -12.43
N ALA A 499 -12.73 9.48 -11.70
CA ALA A 499 -11.71 9.00 -10.78
C ALA A 499 -11.01 7.74 -11.31
N HIS A 500 -9.69 7.69 -11.14
CA HIS A 500 -8.84 6.62 -11.65
C HIS A 500 -7.86 6.15 -10.60
N VAL A 501 -7.57 4.86 -10.57
CA VAL A 501 -6.44 4.36 -9.77
C VAL A 501 -5.15 4.60 -10.54
N ILE A 502 -4.26 5.39 -9.96
CA ILE A 502 -2.96 5.75 -10.54
C ILE A 502 -1.87 4.79 -10.07
N SER A 503 -0.91 4.52 -10.95
CA SER A 503 0.27 3.74 -10.63
C SER A 503 1.34 4.66 -10.06
N LEU A 504 1.74 4.42 -8.82
CA LEU A 504 2.85 5.10 -8.16
C LEU A 504 3.95 4.07 -7.84
N PRO A 505 5.20 4.50 -7.59
CA PRO A 505 6.29 3.56 -7.31
C PRO A 505 5.99 2.68 -6.08
N GLN A 506 5.80 1.38 -6.31
CA GLN A 506 5.42 0.38 -5.30
C GLN A 506 4.12 0.73 -4.54
N HIS A 507 3.21 1.48 -5.18
CA HIS A 507 2.00 1.94 -4.53
C HIS A 507 0.88 2.21 -5.53
N ALA A 508 -0.36 2.03 -5.09
CA ALA A 508 -1.56 2.40 -5.82
C ALA A 508 -2.35 3.42 -5.02
N ALA A 509 -2.92 4.40 -5.72
CA ALA A 509 -3.76 5.43 -5.11
C ALA A 509 -4.94 5.77 -6.01
N LEU A 510 -6.07 6.15 -5.43
CA LEU A 510 -7.13 6.81 -6.19
C LEU A 510 -6.71 8.25 -6.46
N ALA A 511 -6.90 8.72 -7.69
CA ALA A 511 -6.84 10.15 -8.01
C ALA A 511 -8.04 10.61 -8.85
N TRP A 512 -8.43 11.87 -8.68
CA TRP A 512 -9.32 12.59 -9.60
C TRP A 512 -8.95 14.07 -9.64
N ALA A 513 -9.47 14.78 -10.64
CA ALA A 513 -9.24 16.21 -10.79
C ALA A 513 -10.55 16.99 -10.89
N GLU A 514 -10.58 18.17 -10.27
CA GLU A 514 -11.69 19.11 -10.33
C GLU A 514 -11.17 20.52 -10.58
N ARG A 515 -11.98 21.36 -11.23
CA ARG A 515 -11.65 22.78 -11.40
C ARG A 515 -12.30 23.57 -10.27
N GLY A 516 -11.49 24.33 -9.54
CA GLY A 516 -11.91 25.09 -8.36
C GLY A 516 -11.20 26.45 -8.26
N ASP A 517 -11.22 27.02 -7.05
CA ASP A 517 -10.58 28.30 -6.75
C ASP A 517 -9.06 28.18 -6.79
N GLY A 518 -8.41 28.93 -7.68
CA GLY A 518 -6.96 28.89 -7.86
C GLY A 518 -6.48 27.89 -8.92
N GLY A 519 -7.39 27.20 -9.60
CA GLY A 519 -7.09 26.42 -10.82
C GLY A 519 -7.64 25.01 -10.79
N TRP A 520 -6.82 24.05 -11.21
CA TRP A 520 -7.09 22.63 -11.12
C TRP A 520 -6.60 22.08 -9.79
N HIS A 521 -7.45 21.28 -9.16
CA HIS A 521 -7.20 20.56 -7.93
C HIS A 521 -7.13 19.07 -8.26
N VAL A 522 -6.02 18.43 -7.93
CA VAL A 522 -5.85 16.99 -8.03
C VAL A 522 -5.84 16.42 -6.62
N PHE A 523 -6.79 15.55 -6.34
CA PHE A 523 -6.90 14.85 -5.06
C PHE A 523 -6.32 13.44 -5.20
N VAL A 524 -5.58 12.99 -4.19
CA VAL A 524 -5.05 11.62 -4.12
C VAL A 524 -5.43 11.00 -2.77
N LEU A 525 -6.12 9.86 -2.81
CA LEU A 525 -6.45 9.03 -1.65
C LEU A 525 -5.67 7.72 -1.73
N GLN A 526 -5.10 7.32 -0.60
CA GLN A 526 -4.08 6.27 -0.51
C GLN A 526 -4.10 5.59 0.85
N THR A 527 -3.22 4.63 1.11
CA THR A 527 -3.03 4.02 2.45
C THR A 527 -2.19 4.91 3.37
N GLY A 528 -2.47 6.22 3.34
CA GLY A 528 -1.80 7.30 4.04
C GLY A 528 -2.64 8.59 3.93
N PRO A 529 -2.13 9.75 4.37
CA PRO A 529 -2.85 11.02 4.28
C PRO A 529 -3.42 11.29 2.88
N ALA A 530 -4.72 11.63 2.80
CA ALA A 530 -5.28 12.24 1.60
C ALA A 530 -4.56 13.58 1.32
N VAL A 531 -4.14 13.77 0.07
CA VAL A 531 -3.37 14.95 -0.36
C VAL A 531 -4.05 15.69 -1.52
N GLU A 532 -3.76 16.98 -1.63
CA GLU A 532 -4.31 17.90 -2.62
C GLU A 532 -3.19 18.67 -3.32
N PHE A 533 -3.23 18.72 -4.66
CA PHE A 533 -2.28 19.48 -5.47
C PHE A 533 -3.01 20.49 -6.33
N VAL A 534 -2.64 21.77 -6.18
CA VAL A 534 -3.29 22.88 -6.90
C VAL A 534 -2.32 23.54 -7.89
N ALA A 535 -2.80 23.78 -9.12
CA ALA A 535 -2.09 24.56 -10.13
C ALA A 535 -3.04 25.21 -11.16
N PRO A 536 -2.63 26.27 -11.88
CA PRO A 536 -3.47 26.90 -12.91
C PRO A 536 -3.86 25.96 -14.07
N GLU A 537 -2.99 25.01 -14.40
CA GLU A 537 -3.17 24.02 -15.46
C GLU A 537 -3.21 22.60 -14.89
N LEU A 538 -4.06 21.75 -15.46
CA LEU A 538 -4.28 20.36 -15.00
C LEU A 538 -2.99 19.54 -15.05
N GLN A 539 -2.23 19.66 -16.14
CA GLN A 539 -0.96 18.97 -16.34
C GLN A 539 0.06 19.35 -15.26
N ALA A 540 0.08 20.62 -14.84
CA ALA A 540 0.96 21.09 -13.77
C ALA A 540 0.54 20.54 -12.40
N ALA A 541 -0.77 20.46 -12.12
CA ALA A 541 -1.29 19.87 -10.88
C ALA A 541 -1.00 18.35 -10.82
N LEU A 542 -1.24 17.63 -11.91
CA LEU A 542 -0.88 16.21 -12.05
C LEU A 542 0.64 16.01 -11.94
N GLY A 543 1.44 16.88 -12.54
CA GLY A 543 2.89 16.84 -12.43
C GLY A 543 3.39 16.96 -11.00
N LYS A 544 2.75 17.79 -10.17
CA LYS A 544 3.03 17.83 -8.72
C LYS A 544 2.62 16.54 -8.02
N ALA A 545 1.44 16.00 -8.36
CA ALA A 545 0.92 14.79 -7.74
C ALA A 545 1.81 13.56 -7.98
N TYR A 546 2.20 13.29 -9.24
CA TYR A 546 3.06 12.13 -9.56
C TYR A 546 4.47 12.28 -8.96
N LYS A 547 5.06 13.49 -9.03
CA LYS A 547 6.41 13.75 -8.48
C LYS A 547 6.47 13.81 -6.95
N HIS A 548 5.34 13.91 -6.26
CA HIS A 548 5.29 13.88 -4.80
C HIS A 548 5.78 12.54 -4.23
N PHE A 549 5.52 11.44 -4.95
CA PHE A 549 5.85 10.09 -4.52
C PHE A 549 7.27 9.67 -4.92
N ASP A 550 7.70 10.07 -6.12
CA ASP A 550 9.08 9.91 -6.57
C ASP A 550 9.45 11.05 -7.53
N ASP A 551 10.30 11.96 -7.06
CA ASP A 551 10.81 13.10 -7.81
C ASP A 551 11.77 12.71 -8.94
N ALA A 552 12.26 11.46 -8.96
CA ALA A 552 13.09 10.93 -10.04
C ALA A 552 12.27 10.33 -11.17
N ASP A 553 10.98 10.02 -10.95
CA ASP A 553 10.14 9.43 -11.99
C ASP A 553 9.84 10.44 -13.10
N ALA A 554 9.90 9.96 -14.33
CA ALA A 554 9.64 10.78 -15.51
C ALA A 554 8.15 11.12 -15.60
N PHE A 555 7.82 12.42 -15.64
CA PHE A 555 6.44 12.88 -15.85
C PHE A 555 6.19 13.28 -17.30
N ASP A 556 5.25 12.60 -17.96
CA ASP A 556 4.69 12.95 -19.26
C ASP A 556 3.17 13.07 -19.15
N PRO A 557 2.59 14.28 -19.33
CA PRO A 557 1.13 14.46 -19.23
C PRO A 557 0.36 13.67 -20.29
N ASN A 558 1.01 13.20 -21.36
CA ASN A 558 0.38 12.41 -22.42
C ASN A 558 0.55 10.89 -22.21
N GLY A 559 1.12 10.45 -21.08
CA GLY A 559 1.40 9.05 -20.78
C GLY A 559 1.43 8.76 -19.28
N LEU A 560 0.36 9.14 -18.58
CA LEU A 560 0.22 8.99 -17.12
C LEU A 560 -0.01 7.54 -16.72
N GLY A 561 0.74 7.06 -15.73
CA GLY A 561 0.65 5.69 -15.21
C GLY A 561 -0.64 5.43 -14.44
N LEU A 562 -1.43 4.45 -14.89
CA LEU A 562 -2.71 4.08 -14.31
C LEU A 562 -2.79 2.57 -14.11
N LEU A 563 -3.65 2.14 -13.21
CA LEU A 563 -3.91 0.73 -12.94
C LEU A 563 -5.34 0.41 -13.34
N LEU A 564 -5.52 -0.44 -14.36
CA LEU A 564 -6.84 -0.91 -14.79
C LEU A 564 -6.96 -2.41 -14.50
N ARG A 565 -8.15 -2.83 -14.13
CA ARG A 565 -8.51 -4.25 -14.01
C ARG A 565 -9.70 -4.55 -14.91
N PHE A 566 -9.58 -5.59 -15.71
CA PHE A 566 -10.65 -6.10 -16.54
C PHE A 566 -11.24 -7.38 -15.95
N SER A 567 -12.43 -7.77 -16.42
CA SER A 567 -13.19 -8.89 -15.85
C SER A 567 -12.39 -10.19 -15.85
N GLY A 568 -12.35 -10.86 -14.70
CA GLY A 568 -11.66 -12.15 -14.53
C GLY A 568 -10.16 -12.04 -14.24
N GLU A 569 -9.63 -10.84 -13.99
CA GLU A 569 -8.27 -10.65 -13.51
C GLU A 569 -8.23 -10.56 -11.98
N ASN A 570 -7.21 -11.17 -11.38
CA ASN A 570 -6.91 -11.09 -9.95
C ASN A 570 -5.80 -10.08 -9.63
N THR A 571 -5.29 -9.35 -10.63
CA THR A 571 -4.33 -8.26 -10.48
C THR A 571 -4.68 -7.16 -11.47
N ARG A 572 -4.32 -5.92 -11.15
CA ARG A 572 -4.37 -4.77 -12.06
C ARG A 572 -3.18 -4.81 -13.00
N SER A 573 -3.38 -4.30 -14.20
CA SER A 573 -2.31 -4.08 -15.17
C SER A 573 -2.00 -2.59 -15.24
N ALA A 574 -0.73 -2.26 -15.40
CA ALA A 574 -0.29 -0.87 -15.59
C ALA A 574 -0.52 -0.42 -17.04
N TRP A 575 -1.07 0.77 -17.20
CA TRP A 575 -1.36 1.42 -18.48
C TRP A 575 -0.85 2.86 -18.46
N ARG A 576 -0.67 3.44 -19.65
CA ARG A 576 -0.27 4.85 -19.80
C ARG A 576 -1.28 5.58 -20.66
N LEU A 577 -1.99 6.57 -20.11
CA LEU A 577 -3.03 7.33 -20.84
C LEU A 577 -2.82 8.84 -20.70
N SER A 578 -3.43 9.61 -21.61
CA SER A 578 -3.40 11.08 -21.58
C SER A 578 -4.06 11.66 -20.32
N TYR A 579 -3.57 12.81 -19.85
CA TYR A 579 -4.19 13.61 -18.78
C TYR A 579 -5.67 13.91 -19.02
N ARG A 580 -6.11 13.93 -20.28
CA ARG A 580 -7.51 14.19 -20.66
C ARG A 580 -8.49 13.24 -19.99
N ILE A 581 -8.07 12.03 -19.61
CA ILE A 581 -8.94 11.11 -18.87
C ILE A 581 -9.43 11.67 -17.53
N PHE A 582 -8.73 12.66 -16.95
CA PHE A 582 -9.13 13.28 -15.68
C PHE A 582 -10.12 14.43 -15.87
N SER A 583 -10.22 15.01 -17.07
CA SER A 583 -11.06 16.18 -17.35
C SER A 583 -12.19 15.92 -18.34
N GLU A 584 -12.13 14.83 -19.11
CA GLU A 584 -13.06 14.54 -20.20
C GLU A 584 -13.66 13.13 -20.05
N PRO A 585 -14.87 12.99 -19.46
CA PRO A 585 -15.48 11.69 -19.17
C PRO A 585 -15.68 10.79 -20.41
N ASP A 586 -16.11 11.36 -21.54
CA ASP A 586 -16.32 10.60 -22.78
C ASP A 586 -15.01 10.11 -23.40
N TYR A 587 -13.95 10.92 -23.29
CA TYR A 587 -12.60 10.53 -23.67
C TYR A 587 -12.11 9.39 -22.78
N ALA A 588 -12.23 9.52 -21.45
CA ALA A 588 -11.85 8.51 -20.48
C ALA A 588 -12.55 7.17 -20.77
N LYS A 589 -13.87 7.20 -20.97
CA LYS A 589 -14.66 6.01 -21.33
C LYS A 589 -14.14 5.35 -22.62
N THR A 590 -13.89 6.15 -23.65
CA THR A 590 -13.41 5.62 -24.94
C THR A 590 -12.02 5.02 -24.80
N MET A 591 -11.11 5.67 -24.06
CA MET A 591 -9.77 5.15 -23.84
C MET A 591 -9.76 3.87 -23.01
N ILE A 592 -10.59 3.77 -21.97
CA ILE A 592 -10.77 2.51 -21.20
C ILE A 592 -11.34 1.41 -22.10
N ASP A 593 -12.29 1.74 -22.98
CA ASP A 593 -12.81 0.80 -23.98
C ASP A 593 -11.76 0.33 -24.99
N VAL A 594 -10.77 1.18 -25.33
CA VAL A 594 -9.62 0.81 -26.17
C VAL A 594 -8.65 -0.08 -25.39
N GLN A 595 -8.35 0.24 -24.13
CA GLN A 595 -7.51 -0.63 -23.27
C GLN A 595 -8.17 -2.00 -23.02
N ARG A 596 -9.51 -2.06 -22.94
CA ARG A 596 -10.22 -3.34 -22.91
C ARG A 596 -9.95 -4.13 -24.19
N ASP A 597 -10.08 -3.52 -25.35
CA ASP A 597 -9.81 -4.22 -26.62
C ASP A 597 -8.33 -4.66 -26.69
N TRP A 598 -7.41 -3.86 -26.16
CA TRP A 598 -6.00 -4.24 -25.99
C TRP A 598 -5.84 -5.47 -25.09
N GLN A 599 -6.55 -5.50 -23.96
CA GLN A 599 -6.51 -6.62 -23.00
C GLN A 599 -7.06 -7.93 -23.57
N TYR A 600 -8.07 -7.87 -24.45
CA TYR A 600 -8.58 -9.04 -25.18
C TYR A 600 -7.85 -9.28 -26.52
N GLN A 601 -6.85 -8.44 -26.84
CA GLN A 601 -6.09 -8.45 -28.10
C GLN A 601 -6.98 -8.38 -29.36
N THR A 602 -8.11 -7.69 -29.26
CA THR A 602 -9.00 -7.36 -30.38
C THR A 602 -8.61 -6.01 -30.98
N TYR A 603 -7.34 -5.93 -31.37
CA TYR A 603 -6.66 -4.69 -31.78
C TYR A 603 -7.35 -3.97 -32.93
N GLN A 604 -8.03 -4.67 -33.84
CA GLN A 604 -8.79 -4.05 -34.93
C GLN A 604 -9.83 -3.07 -34.41
N ARG A 605 -10.55 -3.41 -33.33
CA ARG A 605 -11.56 -2.53 -32.74
C ARG A 605 -10.92 -1.32 -32.07
N GLY A 606 -9.83 -1.55 -31.35
CA GLY A 606 -9.01 -0.48 -30.75
C GLY A 606 -8.54 0.52 -31.82
N ILE A 607 -7.93 0.02 -32.90
CA ILE A 607 -7.46 0.81 -34.04
C ILE A 607 -8.62 1.60 -34.64
N ALA A 608 -9.74 0.94 -34.97
CA ALA A 608 -10.89 1.60 -35.60
C ALA A 608 -11.50 2.70 -34.72
N LYS A 609 -11.58 2.48 -33.39
CA LYS A 609 -12.03 3.51 -32.43
C LYS A 609 -11.10 4.70 -32.42
N MET A 610 -9.79 4.47 -32.35
CA MET A 610 -8.80 5.53 -32.32
C MET A 610 -8.71 6.30 -33.64
N GLU A 611 -8.77 5.63 -34.80
CA GLU A 611 -8.84 6.28 -36.11
C GLU A 611 -10.08 7.17 -36.24
N LYS A 612 -11.24 6.70 -35.74
CA LYS A 612 -12.47 7.49 -35.71
C LYS A 612 -12.32 8.72 -34.82
N MET A 613 -11.70 8.58 -33.65
CA MET A 613 -11.44 9.68 -32.73
C MET A 613 -10.51 10.73 -33.36
N VAL A 614 -9.38 10.31 -33.91
CA VAL A 614 -8.43 11.18 -34.62
C VAL A 614 -9.13 11.92 -35.75
N LYS A 615 -9.88 11.22 -36.60
CA LYS A 615 -10.61 11.84 -37.72
C LYS A 615 -11.63 12.88 -37.24
N ALA A 616 -12.35 12.60 -36.15
CA ALA A 616 -13.31 13.55 -35.59
C ALA A 616 -12.62 14.81 -35.05
N GLU A 617 -11.47 14.65 -34.38
CA GLU A 617 -10.69 15.78 -33.87
C GLU A 617 -10.06 16.60 -35.00
N GLU A 618 -9.52 15.95 -36.03
CA GLU A 618 -8.99 16.62 -37.22
C GLU A 618 -10.09 17.38 -37.98
N ALA A 619 -11.30 16.82 -38.06
CA ALA A 619 -12.43 17.54 -38.65
C ALA A 619 -12.80 18.81 -37.86
N ALA A 620 -12.61 18.79 -36.53
CA ALA A 620 -12.91 19.93 -35.67
C ALA A 620 -11.77 20.97 -35.61
N ARG A 621 -10.50 20.53 -35.70
CA ARG A 621 -9.32 21.37 -35.42
C ARG A 621 -8.44 21.64 -36.65
N GLY A 622 -8.59 20.83 -37.70
CA GLY A 622 -7.77 20.78 -38.91
C GLY A 622 -6.91 19.52 -38.99
N GLU A 623 -6.48 19.16 -40.20
CA GLU A 623 -5.63 17.99 -40.46
C GLU A 623 -4.33 18.04 -39.65
N GLY A 624 -3.92 16.90 -39.07
CA GLY A 624 -2.71 16.81 -38.24
C GLY A 624 -2.82 17.49 -36.87
N LYS A 625 -4.03 17.91 -36.45
CA LYS A 625 -4.27 18.62 -35.18
C LYS A 625 -5.16 17.83 -34.21
N ALA A 626 -5.28 16.51 -34.41
CA ALA A 626 -5.78 15.66 -33.34
C ALA A 626 -4.82 15.65 -32.15
N ASP A 627 -5.30 15.16 -31.02
CA ASP A 627 -4.51 15.05 -29.81
C ASP A 627 -3.27 14.16 -30.01
N THR A 628 -2.13 14.60 -29.46
CA THR A 628 -0.86 13.87 -29.56
C THR A 628 -0.97 12.44 -29.01
N ALA A 629 -1.68 12.27 -27.88
CA ALA A 629 -1.80 10.96 -27.24
C ALA A 629 -2.60 9.98 -28.11
N ASN A 630 -3.58 10.47 -28.87
CA ASN A 630 -4.38 9.63 -29.76
C ASN A 630 -3.54 9.03 -30.90
N TYR A 631 -2.62 9.82 -31.47
CA TYR A 631 -1.67 9.32 -32.46
C TYR A 631 -0.65 8.34 -31.85
N ARG A 632 -0.15 8.60 -30.63
CA ARG A 632 0.75 7.66 -29.91
C ARG A 632 0.07 6.33 -29.64
N GLU A 633 -1.18 6.34 -29.21
CA GLU A 633 -1.97 5.13 -28.98
C GLU A 633 -2.13 4.31 -30.27
N LEU A 634 -2.45 4.96 -31.39
CA LEU A 634 -2.49 4.30 -32.70
C LEU A 634 -1.14 3.71 -33.11
N SER A 635 -0.05 4.40 -32.79
CA SER A 635 1.30 3.89 -33.03
C SER A 635 1.55 2.60 -32.24
N GLY A 636 1.20 2.59 -30.95
CA GLY A 636 1.24 1.40 -30.09
C GLY A 636 0.44 0.24 -30.68
N LEU A 637 -0.85 0.43 -30.91
CA LEU A 637 -1.74 -0.59 -31.48
C LEU A 637 -1.26 -1.13 -32.84
N SER A 638 -0.72 -0.25 -33.69
CA SER A 638 -0.13 -0.65 -34.98
C SER A 638 1.13 -1.51 -34.79
N SER A 639 1.96 -1.19 -33.79
CA SER A 639 3.16 -1.96 -33.46
C SER A 639 2.79 -3.36 -32.95
N PHE A 640 1.75 -3.50 -32.12
CA PHE A 640 1.28 -4.78 -31.59
C PHE A 640 0.62 -5.69 -32.64
N THR A 641 0.32 -5.16 -33.82
CA THR A 641 -0.22 -5.90 -34.97
C THR A 641 0.81 -6.09 -36.08
N GLY A 642 2.08 -5.72 -35.85
CA GLY A 642 3.18 -5.87 -36.81
C GLY A 642 3.16 -4.85 -37.96
N GLN A 643 2.27 -3.86 -37.89
CA GLN A 643 2.16 -2.77 -38.86
C GLN A 643 3.21 -1.68 -38.55
N TYR A 644 4.49 -2.06 -38.47
CA TYR A 644 5.55 -1.19 -37.95
C TYR A 644 5.76 0.10 -38.76
N ALA A 645 5.56 0.06 -40.09
CA ALA A 645 5.63 1.26 -40.92
C ALA A 645 4.51 2.26 -40.56
N GLU A 646 3.32 1.74 -40.23
CA GLU A 646 2.18 2.53 -39.81
C GLU A 646 2.39 3.08 -38.39
N ALA A 647 2.99 2.28 -37.50
CA ALA A 647 3.41 2.75 -36.19
C ALA A 647 4.36 3.96 -36.30
N VAL A 648 5.38 3.90 -37.16
CA VAL A 648 6.28 5.04 -37.43
C VAL A 648 5.51 6.24 -37.99
N ARG A 649 4.55 6.03 -38.90
CA ARG A 649 3.74 7.11 -39.49
C ARG A 649 2.93 7.84 -38.43
N TRP A 650 2.16 7.10 -37.62
CA TRP A 650 1.37 7.67 -36.54
C TRP A 650 2.22 8.39 -35.51
N HIS A 651 3.38 7.82 -35.17
CA HIS A 651 4.27 8.45 -34.20
C HIS A 651 4.89 9.75 -34.70
N ARG A 652 5.15 9.87 -36.02
CA ARG A 652 5.60 11.12 -36.63
C ARG A 652 4.52 12.20 -36.59
N LEU A 653 3.27 11.81 -36.82
CA LEU A 653 2.12 12.71 -36.68
C LEU A 653 1.96 13.18 -35.23
N ALA A 654 2.08 12.27 -34.27
CA ALA A 654 2.11 12.62 -32.86
C ALA A 654 3.19 13.67 -32.58
N TYR A 655 4.44 13.41 -32.98
CA TYR A 655 5.57 14.31 -32.74
C TYR A 655 5.40 15.68 -33.42
N ALA A 656 4.76 15.71 -34.60
CA ALA A 656 4.44 16.96 -35.28
C ALA A 656 3.35 17.75 -34.57
N ALA A 657 2.35 17.07 -33.99
CA ALA A 657 1.25 17.68 -33.24
C ALA A 657 1.67 18.20 -31.86
N THR A 658 2.73 17.66 -31.27
CA THR A 658 3.23 18.09 -29.94
C THR A 658 3.85 19.48 -29.99
N PRO A 659 3.41 20.45 -29.17
CA PRO A 659 3.97 21.80 -29.14
C PRO A 659 5.49 21.83 -28.90
N VAL A 660 6.21 22.72 -29.59
CA VAL A 660 7.67 22.89 -29.43
C VAL A 660 8.05 23.29 -27.99
N ALA A 661 7.15 23.97 -27.28
CA ALA A 661 7.34 24.33 -25.88
C ALA A 661 7.37 23.10 -24.95
N GLU A 662 6.73 21.98 -25.32
CA GLU A 662 6.74 20.73 -24.57
C GLU A 662 7.99 19.90 -24.86
N LYS A 663 9.16 20.43 -24.50
CA LYS A 663 10.45 19.83 -24.84
C LYS A 663 10.61 18.40 -24.31
N LEU A 664 10.15 18.14 -23.09
CA LEU A 664 10.25 16.81 -22.45
C LEU A 664 9.34 15.77 -23.12
N SER A 665 8.07 16.10 -23.40
CA SER A 665 7.16 15.23 -24.15
C SER A 665 7.76 14.86 -25.51
N ARG A 666 8.24 15.87 -26.26
CA ARG A 666 8.90 15.66 -27.56
C ARG A 666 10.14 14.77 -27.42
N PHE A 667 10.92 14.94 -26.36
CA PHE A 667 12.10 14.10 -26.11
C PHE A 667 11.73 12.63 -25.92
N TYR A 668 10.78 12.30 -25.04
CA TYR A 668 10.34 10.92 -24.82
C TYR A 668 9.78 10.28 -26.09
N MET A 669 9.03 11.05 -26.89
CA MET A 669 8.52 10.57 -28.17
C MET A 669 9.64 10.24 -29.16
N ARG A 670 10.75 10.96 -29.16
CA ARG A 670 11.91 10.60 -30.01
C ARG A 670 12.55 9.29 -29.56
N GLN A 671 12.60 9.02 -28.25
CA GLN A 671 13.07 7.75 -27.73
C GLN A 671 12.17 6.59 -28.18
N GLU A 672 10.85 6.76 -28.11
CA GLU A 672 9.87 5.79 -28.63
C GLU A 672 10.00 5.62 -30.16
N MET A 673 10.25 6.71 -30.89
CA MET A 673 10.47 6.71 -32.34
C MET A 673 11.63 5.79 -32.73
N ILE A 674 12.74 5.83 -31.98
CA ILE A 674 13.88 4.94 -32.23
C ILE A 674 13.42 3.48 -32.20
N SER A 675 12.67 3.08 -31.17
CA SER A 675 12.12 1.72 -31.08
C SER A 675 11.26 1.36 -32.30
N HIS A 676 10.30 2.21 -32.68
CA HIS A 676 9.43 1.95 -33.83
C HIS A 676 10.20 1.88 -35.17
N LEU A 677 11.23 2.72 -35.35
CA LEU A 677 12.10 2.67 -36.53
C LEU A 677 12.88 1.36 -36.60
N LEU A 678 13.41 0.88 -35.46
CA LEU A 678 14.13 -0.40 -35.40
C LEU A 678 13.20 -1.58 -35.66
N ASP A 679 12.00 -1.59 -35.09
CA ASP A 679 10.99 -2.63 -35.33
C ASP A 679 10.57 -2.67 -36.82
N ALA A 680 10.46 -1.50 -37.46
CA ALA A 680 10.19 -1.37 -38.89
C ALA A 680 11.39 -1.75 -39.79
N GLY A 681 12.51 -2.19 -39.22
CA GLY A 681 13.74 -2.51 -39.95
C GLY A 681 14.48 -1.29 -40.52
N GLN A 682 14.07 -0.06 -40.15
CA GLN A 682 14.69 1.20 -40.58
C GLN A 682 15.91 1.53 -39.71
N ILE A 683 16.90 0.62 -39.67
CA ILE A 683 18.04 0.68 -38.75
C ILE A 683 18.82 1.99 -38.88
N ASP A 684 19.08 2.47 -40.10
CA ASP A 684 19.85 3.71 -40.31
C ASP A 684 19.09 4.96 -39.85
N ALA A 685 17.77 4.98 -40.02
CA ALA A 685 16.93 6.08 -39.52
C ALA A 685 16.86 6.05 -37.98
N GLY A 686 16.70 4.87 -37.38
CA GLY A 686 16.75 4.71 -35.92
C GLY A 686 18.11 5.10 -35.34
N LYS A 687 19.19 4.76 -36.03
CA LYS A 687 20.55 5.17 -35.70
C LYS A 687 20.71 6.70 -35.73
N ALA A 688 20.31 7.35 -36.82
CA ALA A 688 20.40 8.79 -36.98
C ALA A 688 19.57 9.54 -35.92
N GLU A 689 18.38 9.02 -35.61
CA GLU A 689 17.53 9.59 -34.55
C GLU A 689 18.17 9.44 -33.16
N ALA A 690 18.76 8.28 -32.86
CA ALA A 690 19.50 8.06 -31.61
C ALA A 690 20.74 8.97 -31.50
N GLU A 691 21.48 9.16 -32.59
CA GLU A 691 22.61 10.10 -32.66
C GLU A 691 22.15 11.53 -32.37
N ASP A 692 21.09 12.01 -33.02
CA ASP A 692 20.58 13.37 -32.80
C ASP A 692 20.01 13.57 -31.39
N VAL A 693 19.36 12.54 -30.81
CA VAL A 693 18.93 12.54 -29.41
C VAL A 693 20.14 12.69 -28.48
N LEU A 694 21.19 11.88 -28.65
CA LEU A 694 22.37 11.89 -27.79
C LEU A 694 23.24 13.15 -27.98
N GLU A 695 23.37 13.66 -29.20
CA GLU A 695 24.30 14.74 -29.55
C GLU A 695 23.72 16.13 -29.41
N ARG A 696 22.44 16.30 -29.73
CA ARG A 696 21.82 17.63 -29.84
C ARG A 696 20.72 17.86 -28.83
N THR A 697 19.86 16.87 -28.62
CA THR A 697 18.66 17.07 -27.79
C THR A 697 18.99 16.95 -26.31
N LEU A 698 19.62 15.84 -25.93
CA LEU A 698 19.89 15.52 -24.54
C LEU A 698 20.77 16.56 -23.82
N PRO A 699 21.88 17.08 -24.40
CA PRO A 699 22.68 18.09 -23.71
C PRO A 699 21.89 19.34 -23.33
N GLY A 700 20.93 19.75 -24.16
CA GLY A 700 20.05 20.90 -23.89
C GLY A 700 18.95 20.64 -22.86
N LEU A 701 18.64 19.38 -22.57
CA LEU A 701 17.57 18.98 -21.62
C LEU A 701 18.09 18.42 -20.30
N ARG A 702 19.39 18.19 -20.17
CA ARG A 702 19.98 17.53 -18.99
C ARG A 702 19.60 18.20 -17.67
N ALA A 703 19.58 19.54 -17.64
CA ALA A 703 19.18 20.29 -16.45
C ALA A 703 17.68 20.18 -16.14
N GLU A 704 16.83 20.13 -17.19
CA GLU A 704 15.38 19.98 -17.04
C GLU A 704 14.98 18.55 -16.62
N LEU A 705 15.71 17.53 -17.13
CA LEU A 705 15.51 16.12 -16.79
C LEU A 705 15.95 15.80 -15.35
N GLY A 706 17.01 16.44 -14.86
CA GLY A 706 17.53 16.18 -13.52
C GLY A 706 17.83 14.69 -13.30
N PRO A 707 17.36 14.07 -12.20
CA PRO A 707 17.53 12.64 -11.94
C PRO A 707 16.94 11.70 -13.01
N SER A 708 15.85 12.10 -13.68
CA SER A 708 15.18 11.28 -14.69
C SER A 708 16.05 11.00 -15.93
N ALA A 709 17.14 11.76 -16.12
CA ALA A 709 18.14 11.49 -17.17
C ALA A 709 18.72 10.07 -17.07
N ILE A 710 18.79 9.50 -15.88
CA ILE A 710 19.27 8.12 -15.68
C ILE A 710 18.27 7.11 -16.22
N GLN A 711 16.99 7.25 -15.88
CA GLN A 711 15.95 6.34 -16.38
C GLN A 711 15.91 6.33 -17.91
N VAL A 712 15.94 7.52 -18.51
CA VAL A 712 16.07 7.71 -19.96
C VAL A 712 17.31 6.99 -20.51
N GLY A 713 18.45 7.11 -19.83
CA GLY A 713 19.67 6.41 -20.20
C GLY A 713 19.57 4.90 -20.16
N LEU A 714 18.91 4.36 -19.12
CA LEU A 714 18.67 2.93 -18.97
C LEU A 714 17.80 2.42 -20.13
N GLU A 715 16.68 3.10 -20.39
CA GLU A 715 15.74 2.71 -21.44
C GLU A 715 16.36 2.81 -22.84
N LEU A 716 17.03 3.92 -23.17
CA LEU A 716 17.67 4.10 -24.47
C LEU A 716 18.82 3.10 -24.69
N THR A 717 19.66 2.87 -23.69
CA THR A 717 20.74 1.88 -23.78
C THR A 717 20.17 0.48 -23.99
N ALA A 718 19.10 0.11 -23.29
CA ALA A 718 18.44 -1.18 -23.43
C ALA A 718 17.87 -1.38 -24.84
N VAL A 719 17.15 -0.38 -25.39
CA VAL A 719 16.61 -0.44 -26.76
C VAL A 719 17.72 -0.62 -27.80
N LEU A 720 18.80 0.16 -27.69
CA LEU A 720 19.93 0.09 -28.61
C LEU A 720 20.69 -1.24 -28.52
N SER A 721 20.82 -1.80 -27.30
CA SER A 721 21.49 -3.09 -27.06
C SER A 721 20.66 -4.27 -27.56
N GLY A 722 19.33 -4.21 -27.41
CA GLY A 722 18.43 -5.32 -27.74
C GLY A 722 18.04 -5.39 -29.21
N LYS A 723 17.45 -4.31 -29.76
CA LYS A 723 16.80 -4.32 -31.09
C LYS A 723 17.77 -4.05 -32.24
N GLY A 724 18.87 -3.34 -31.98
CA GLY A 724 19.83 -2.94 -33.01
C GLY A 724 20.81 -4.03 -33.44
N GLY A 725 20.90 -5.12 -32.69
CA GLY A 725 21.99 -6.09 -32.77
C GLY A 725 23.37 -5.43 -32.62
N GLY A 726 24.43 -6.11 -33.06
CA GLY A 726 25.80 -5.59 -32.97
C GLY A 726 26.06 -4.29 -33.73
N LYS A 727 25.12 -3.84 -34.61
CA LYS A 727 25.27 -2.61 -35.41
C LYS A 727 25.08 -1.33 -34.58
N LEU A 728 24.28 -1.37 -33.52
CA LEU A 728 24.05 -0.21 -32.64
C LEU A 728 24.85 -0.28 -31.33
N ALA A 729 25.67 -1.32 -31.16
CA ALA A 729 26.52 -1.52 -29.99
C ALA A 729 27.38 -0.29 -29.61
N PRO A 730 27.98 0.47 -30.56
CA PRO A 730 28.70 1.70 -30.22
C PRO A 730 27.80 2.80 -29.64
N LEU A 731 26.56 2.93 -30.14
CA LEU A 731 25.60 3.92 -29.63
C LEU A 731 25.05 3.53 -28.26
N ALA A 732 24.82 2.23 -28.02
CA ALA A 732 24.45 1.73 -26.70
C ALA A 732 25.53 2.07 -25.66
N VAL A 733 26.81 1.83 -25.98
CA VAL A 733 27.94 2.18 -25.10
C VAL A 733 28.05 3.68 -24.87
N ARG A 734 27.79 4.49 -25.91
CA ARG A 734 27.78 5.95 -25.78
C ARG A 734 26.62 6.45 -24.90
N SER A 735 25.44 5.85 -25.04
CA SER A 735 24.28 6.15 -24.19
C SER A 735 24.57 5.81 -22.73
N LEU A 736 25.12 4.61 -22.47
CA LEU A 736 25.61 4.18 -21.16
C LEU A 736 26.62 5.17 -20.58
N ASP A 737 27.57 5.66 -21.37
CA ASP A 737 28.56 6.60 -20.89
C ASP A 737 27.95 7.96 -20.51
N LEU A 738 27.29 8.61 -21.46
CA LEU A 738 26.79 9.98 -21.30
C LEU A 738 25.70 10.08 -20.22
N LEU A 739 24.82 9.07 -20.16
CA LEU A 739 23.62 9.14 -19.32
C LEU A 739 23.78 8.42 -17.99
N LEU A 740 24.63 7.40 -17.89
CA LEU A 740 24.71 6.56 -16.69
C LEU A 740 26.07 6.67 -16.00
N ASN A 741 27.18 6.69 -16.75
CA ASN A 741 28.52 6.82 -16.16
C ASN A 741 28.86 8.26 -15.78
N GLN A 742 28.32 9.24 -16.51
CA GLN A 742 28.66 10.67 -16.32
C GLN A 742 27.58 11.47 -15.59
N THR A 743 26.36 10.96 -15.46
CA THR A 743 25.28 11.68 -14.76
C THR A 743 25.46 11.54 -13.26
N VAL A 744 25.67 12.68 -12.60
CA VAL A 744 25.85 12.76 -11.15
C VAL A 744 24.53 13.04 -10.45
N MET A 745 24.30 12.39 -9.31
CA MET A 745 23.11 12.60 -8.50
C MET A 745 23.43 12.69 -7.01
N PRO A 746 22.57 13.36 -6.22
CA PRO A 746 22.67 13.34 -4.77
C PRO A 746 22.67 11.91 -4.24
N THR A 747 23.56 11.62 -3.29
CA THR A 747 23.75 10.29 -2.69
C THR A 747 23.78 10.39 -1.17
N PRO A 748 23.27 9.39 -0.42
CA PRO A 748 23.38 9.36 1.03
C PRO A 748 24.81 9.31 1.56
N PHE A 749 25.77 8.93 0.71
CA PHE A 749 27.16 8.69 1.11
C PHE A 749 28.08 9.89 0.88
N SER A 750 27.62 10.95 0.20
CA SER A 750 28.43 12.14 -0.10
C SER A 750 27.60 13.42 -0.14
N ARG A 751 28.23 14.55 0.18
CA ARG A 751 27.65 15.89 -0.04
C ARG A 751 27.72 16.31 -1.50
N GLU A 752 28.69 15.79 -2.24
CA GLU A 752 28.84 16.04 -3.67
C GLU A 752 28.04 14.99 -4.48
N PRO A 753 27.32 15.40 -5.54
CA PRO A 753 26.67 14.47 -6.45
C PRO A 753 27.66 13.46 -7.06
N GLN A 754 27.28 12.20 -7.15
CA GLN A 754 28.13 11.12 -7.66
C GLN A 754 27.47 10.40 -8.84
N SER A 755 28.29 9.90 -9.77
CA SER A 755 27.85 9.02 -10.85
C SER A 755 27.40 7.66 -10.31
N LEU A 756 26.63 6.89 -11.09
CA LEU A 756 26.23 5.54 -10.66
C LEU A 756 27.42 4.60 -10.38
N PRO A 757 28.48 4.54 -11.23
CA PRO A 757 29.70 3.82 -10.88
C PRO A 757 30.30 4.25 -9.55
N SER A 758 30.41 5.56 -9.30
CA SER A 758 30.96 6.08 -8.04
C SER A 758 30.05 5.80 -6.84
N GLN A 759 28.73 5.77 -7.02
CA GLN A 759 27.80 5.38 -5.97
C GLN A 759 27.93 3.89 -5.63
N ILE A 760 28.10 3.02 -6.63
CA ILE A 760 28.39 1.59 -6.40
C ILE A 760 29.68 1.43 -5.59
N GLU A 761 30.74 2.17 -5.93
CA GLU A 761 31.98 2.16 -5.17
C GLU A 761 31.77 2.61 -3.72
N ALA A 762 31.03 3.71 -3.50
CA ALA A 762 30.74 4.23 -2.17
C ALA A 762 29.91 3.25 -1.32
N VAL A 763 28.90 2.61 -1.91
CA VAL A 763 28.10 1.57 -1.24
C VAL A 763 28.96 0.35 -0.91
N ALA A 764 29.77 -0.11 -1.87
CA ALA A 764 30.68 -1.25 -1.66
C ALA A 764 31.71 -0.96 -0.55
N ASP A 765 32.24 0.26 -0.48
CA ASP A 765 33.12 0.67 0.61
C ASP A 765 32.40 0.75 1.95
N TRP A 766 31.16 1.26 1.98
CA TRP A 766 30.33 1.25 3.18
C TRP A 766 30.05 -0.19 3.66
N VAL A 767 29.69 -1.10 2.74
CA VAL A 767 29.47 -2.52 3.06
C VAL A 767 30.72 -3.16 3.69
N ARG A 768 31.91 -2.86 3.15
CA ARG A 768 33.19 -3.39 3.67
C ARG A 768 33.72 -2.71 4.92
N SER A 769 33.27 -1.49 5.22
CA SER A 769 33.83 -0.65 6.29
C SER A 769 33.60 -1.19 7.72
N GLY A 770 32.76 -2.22 7.88
CA GLY A 770 32.27 -2.67 9.18
C GLY A 770 31.19 -1.76 9.79
N GLN A 771 30.83 -0.65 9.11
CA GLN A 771 29.72 0.25 9.46
C GLN A 771 28.44 -0.08 8.70
N PHE A 772 28.42 -1.20 7.96
CA PHE A 772 27.25 -1.64 7.23
C PHE A 772 26.10 -1.94 8.20
N ASP A 773 25.02 -1.18 8.04
CA ASP A 773 23.79 -1.39 8.78
C ASP A 773 22.77 -2.03 7.84
N ARG A 774 22.56 -3.34 8.02
CA ARG A 774 21.63 -4.11 7.20
C ARG A 774 20.18 -3.66 7.40
N ASP A 775 19.82 -3.20 8.60
CA ASP A 775 18.47 -2.71 8.86
C ASP A 775 18.24 -1.36 8.17
N ALA A 776 19.22 -0.45 8.20
CA ALA A 776 19.16 0.79 7.45
C ALA A 776 19.11 0.52 5.93
N TRP A 777 19.91 -0.43 5.42
CA TRP A 777 19.90 -0.84 4.01
C TRP A 777 18.52 -1.29 3.54
N LYS A 778 17.81 -2.07 4.36
CA LYS A 778 16.47 -2.58 4.04
C LYS A 778 15.35 -1.55 4.23
N LYS A 779 15.43 -0.71 5.28
CA LYS A 779 14.31 0.13 5.73
C LYS A 779 14.37 1.58 5.26
N SER A 780 15.49 2.05 4.72
CA SER A 780 15.62 3.43 4.27
C SER A 780 15.11 3.63 2.84
N ASP A 781 14.07 4.45 2.65
CA ASP A 781 13.55 4.84 1.32
C ASP A 781 14.65 5.38 0.40
N ARG A 782 15.56 6.18 0.97
CA ARG A 782 16.67 6.78 0.23
C ARG A 782 17.66 5.72 -0.25
N LEU A 783 17.99 4.73 0.58
CA LEU A 783 18.89 3.65 0.18
C LEU A 783 18.19 2.67 -0.78
N ASN A 784 16.91 2.39 -0.57
CA ASN A 784 16.10 1.57 -1.48
C ASN A 784 16.07 2.16 -2.90
N ARG A 785 15.99 3.49 -3.04
CA ARG A 785 16.11 4.14 -4.36
C ARG A 785 17.48 3.88 -5.00
N VAL A 786 18.56 4.07 -4.26
CA VAL A 786 19.93 3.82 -4.74
C VAL A 786 20.11 2.35 -5.14
N ARG A 787 19.63 1.41 -4.31
CA ARG A 787 19.60 -0.03 -4.58
C ARG A 787 18.93 -0.35 -5.92
N ARG A 788 17.70 0.14 -6.16
CA ARG A 788 16.96 -0.07 -7.42
C ARG A 788 17.74 0.44 -8.63
N MET A 789 18.27 1.66 -8.55
CA MET A 789 19.03 2.26 -9.66
C MET A 789 20.32 1.50 -9.97
N MET A 790 21.05 1.03 -8.95
CA MET A 790 22.25 0.22 -9.14
C MET A 790 21.93 -1.12 -9.80
N GLN A 791 20.86 -1.81 -9.38
CA GLN A 791 20.43 -3.07 -10.00
C GLN A 791 20.07 -2.88 -11.49
N GLN A 792 19.28 -1.86 -11.81
CA GLN A 792 18.92 -1.52 -13.19
C GLN A 792 20.15 -1.16 -14.03
N TYR A 793 21.06 -0.36 -13.47
CA TYR A 793 22.32 -0.02 -14.13
C TYR A 793 23.15 -1.27 -14.44
N VAL A 794 23.31 -2.18 -13.48
CA VAL A 794 24.09 -3.41 -13.66
C VAL A 794 23.49 -4.29 -14.76
N GLY A 795 22.17 -4.49 -14.77
CA GLY A 795 21.49 -5.23 -15.84
C GLY A 795 21.73 -4.61 -17.22
N THR A 796 21.53 -3.30 -17.34
CA THR A 796 21.75 -2.56 -18.60
C THR A 796 23.21 -2.58 -19.05
N ALA A 797 24.16 -2.44 -18.12
CA ALA A 797 25.58 -2.54 -18.40
C ALA A 797 25.95 -3.94 -18.94
N MET A 798 25.45 -5.01 -18.32
CA MET A 798 25.66 -6.38 -18.80
C MET A 798 25.07 -6.62 -20.19
N ALA A 799 23.89 -6.06 -20.49
CA ALA A 799 23.28 -6.14 -21.82
C ALA A 799 24.13 -5.40 -22.88
N ALA A 800 24.59 -4.19 -22.57
CA ALA A 800 25.44 -3.40 -23.46
C ALA A 800 26.80 -4.06 -23.72
N MET A 801 27.39 -4.71 -22.70
CA MET A 801 28.61 -5.51 -22.84
C MET A 801 28.38 -6.74 -23.72
N SER A 802 27.29 -7.47 -23.48
CA SER A 802 26.95 -8.68 -24.24
C SER A 802 26.65 -8.41 -25.72
N GLY A 803 26.19 -7.19 -26.03
CA GLY A 803 25.96 -6.73 -27.40
C GLY A 803 27.23 -6.35 -28.19
N GLN A 804 28.40 -6.26 -27.54
CA GLN A 804 29.65 -5.88 -28.20
C GLN A 804 30.17 -7.03 -29.10
N PRO A 805 30.48 -6.76 -30.39
CA PRO A 805 31.09 -7.75 -31.26
C PRO A 805 32.45 -8.25 -30.76
N ASP A 806 33.26 -7.37 -30.16
CA ASP A 806 34.54 -7.69 -29.53
C ASP A 806 34.66 -7.02 -28.15
N VAL A 807 33.94 -7.59 -27.18
CA VAL A 807 33.97 -7.14 -25.79
C VAL A 807 35.38 -7.19 -25.18
N ARG A 808 36.24 -8.12 -25.62
CA ARG A 808 37.59 -8.26 -25.06
C ARG A 808 38.45 -7.07 -25.43
N SER A 809 38.42 -6.65 -26.70
CA SER A 809 39.12 -5.43 -27.13
C SER A 809 38.61 -4.21 -26.37
N ALA A 810 37.28 -4.06 -26.27
CA ALA A 810 36.64 -2.95 -25.56
C ALA A 810 37.00 -2.88 -24.06
N LEU A 811 37.24 -4.03 -23.41
CA LEU A 811 37.71 -4.10 -22.02
C LEU A 811 39.19 -3.73 -21.88
N THR A 812 40.02 -4.03 -22.88
CA THR A 812 41.47 -3.75 -22.85
C THR A 812 41.84 -2.32 -23.25
N GLU A 813 41.11 -1.72 -24.18
CA GLU A 813 41.40 -0.38 -24.72
C GLU A 813 41.13 0.75 -23.71
N GLY A 814 40.40 0.46 -22.63
CA GLY A 814 39.90 1.46 -21.70
C GLY A 814 38.70 2.23 -22.28
N GLY A 815 37.86 2.79 -21.42
CA GLY A 815 36.65 3.51 -21.86
C GLY A 815 35.36 3.03 -21.19
N PRO A 816 34.18 3.37 -21.74
CA PRO A 816 32.91 3.22 -21.03
C PRO A 816 32.54 1.77 -20.72
N VAL A 817 32.89 0.82 -21.61
CA VAL A 817 32.68 -0.62 -21.40
C VAL A 817 33.52 -1.12 -20.22
N GLN A 818 34.77 -0.67 -20.11
CA GLN A 818 35.64 -1.03 -18.98
C GLN A 818 35.14 -0.42 -17.66
N VAL A 819 34.66 0.83 -17.67
CA VAL A 819 34.06 1.48 -16.50
C VAL A 819 32.84 0.68 -16.02
N ALA A 820 31.95 0.33 -16.94
CA ALA A 820 30.77 -0.45 -16.64
C ALA A 820 31.12 -1.86 -16.13
N ALA A 821 32.08 -2.54 -16.75
CA ALA A 821 32.53 -3.85 -16.30
C ALA A 821 33.13 -3.84 -14.90
N ARG A 822 33.88 -2.78 -14.54
CA ARG A 822 34.40 -2.59 -13.19
C ARG A 822 33.29 -2.33 -12.18
N ALA A 823 32.33 -1.46 -12.53
CA ALA A 823 31.19 -1.16 -11.66
C ALA A 823 30.32 -2.42 -11.43
N VAL A 824 30.06 -3.22 -12.45
CA VAL A 824 29.32 -4.49 -12.30
C VAL A 824 30.11 -5.49 -11.45
N GLN A 825 31.40 -5.66 -11.70
CA GLN A 825 32.25 -6.54 -10.87
C GLN A 825 32.24 -6.09 -9.41
N ARG A 826 32.37 -4.78 -9.17
CA ARG A 826 32.35 -4.18 -7.85
C ARG A 826 31.04 -4.44 -7.12
N TRP A 827 29.92 -4.24 -7.82
CA TRP A 827 28.60 -4.53 -7.28
C TRP A 827 28.45 -6.02 -6.95
N LEU A 828 28.86 -6.92 -7.84
CA LEU A 828 28.81 -8.37 -7.62
C LEU A 828 29.65 -8.81 -6.42
N ASP A 829 30.83 -8.22 -6.25
CA ASP A 829 31.78 -8.65 -5.23
C ASP A 829 31.37 -8.21 -3.82
N ASP A 830 30.84 -7.00 -3.67
CA ASP A 830 30.64 -6.40 -2.35
C ASP A 830 29.18 -6.10 -2.01
N VAL A 831 28.32 -5.83 -3.00
CA VAL A 831 26.96 -5.32 -2.76
C VAL A 831 25.90 -6.39 -2.99
N ALA A 832 25.93 -7.05 -4.14
CA ALA A 832 24.89 -7.94 -4.66
C ALA A 832 24.42 -9.01 -3.66
N PHE A 833 25.38 -9.65 -2.98
CA PHE A 833 25.11 -10.74 -2.03
C PHE A 833 24.79 -10.26 -0.61
N ASN A 834 25.06 -9.00 -0.30
CA ASN A 834 24.53 -8.33 0.90
C ASN A 834 23.11 -7.80 0.67
N ASP A 835 22.77 -7.57 -0.60
CA ASP A 835 21.46 -7.16 -1.09
C ASP A 835 20.52 -8.35 -1.37
N VAL A 836 20.40 -9.24 -0.39
CA VAL A 836 19.55 -10.43 -0.42
C VAL A 836 18.57 -10.33 0.73
N ASP A 837 17.28 -10.24 0.41
CA ASP A 837 16.23 -10.12 1.41
C ASP A 837 15.83 -11.48 1.94
N GLU A 838 15.74 -12.48 1.05
CA GLU A 838 15.42 -13.87 1.36
C GLU A 838 16.51 -14.83 0.88
N PRO A 839 16.77 -15.95 1.58
CA PRO A 839 17.79 -16.93 1.17
C PRO A 839 17.66 -17.37 -0.29
N GLY A 840 16.42 -17.60 -0.77
CA GLY A 840 16.16 -18.02 -2.15
C GLY A 840 16.68 -17.04 -3.20
N GLU A 841 16.57 -15.72 -2.99
CA GLU A 841 16.98 -14.68 -3.95
C GLU A 841 18.47 -14.70 -4.29
N VAL A 842 19.31 -15.37 -3.49
CA VAL A 842 20.75 -15.47 -3.75
C VAL A 842 21.04 -16.04 -5.15
N LEU A 843 20.19 -16.92 -5.68
CA LEU A 843 20.37 -17.49 -7.02
C LEU A 843 20.09 -16.48 -8.15
N LEU A 844 19.34 -15.40 -7.90
CA LEU A 844 19.21 -14.26 -8.83
C LEU A 844 20.52 -13.47 -8.93
N ARG A 845 21.29 -13.40 -7.84
CA ARG A 845 22.63 -12.79 -7.86
C ARG A 845 23.63 -13.64 -8.62
N TYR A 846 23.51 -14.96 -8.51
CA TYR A 846 24.30 -15.89 -9.34
C TYR A 846 23.89 -15.88 -10.82
N ASP A 847 22.63 -15.58 -11.15
CA ASP A 847 22.26 -15.30 -12.53
C ASP A 847 23.01 -14.08 -13.08
N SER A 848 22.99 -12.96 -12.34
CA SER A 848 23.76 -11.77 -12.71
C SER A 848 25.26 -12.07 -12.84
N ALA A 849 25.84 -12.86 -11.92
CA ALA A 849 27.23 -13.28 -12.01
C ALA A 849 27.50 -14.14 -13.27
N GLY A 850 26.64 -15.10 -13.58
CA GLY A 850 26.74 -15.93 -14.77
C GLY A 850 26.67 -15.10 -16.06
N THR A 851 25.71 -14.18 -16.13
CA THR A 851 25.55 -13.25 -17.25
C THR A 851 26.76 -12.33 -17.41
N TYR A 852 27.30 -11.80 -16.30
CA TYR A 852 28.53 -11.01 -16.32
C TYR A 852 29.73 -11.80 -16.84
N TYR A 853 30.00 -12.98 -16.27
CA TYR A 853 31.13 -13.81 -16.69
C TYR A 853 31.02 -14.25 -18.14
N ARG A 854 29.81 -14.57 -18.59
CA ARG A 854 29.52 -14.87 -20.00
C ARG A 854 29.79 -13.67 -20.90
N ALA A 855 29.41 -12.46 -20.49
CA ALA A 855 29.67 -11.24 -21.24
C ALA A 855 31.18 -10.96 -21.37
N VAL A 856 31.96 -11.06 -20.29
CA VAL A 856 33.39 -10.70 -20.31
C VAL A 856 34.30 -11.79 -20.89
N LEU A 857 33.96 -13.07 -20.71
CA LEU A 857 34.74 -14.20 -21.24
C LEU A 857 34.33 -14.58 -22.66
N GLY A 858 33.13 -14.20 -23.09
CA GLY A 858 32.47 -14.67 -24.29
C GLY A 858 31.60 -15.91 -24.03
N ALA A 859 30.52 -16.03 -24.78
CA ALA A 859 29.48 -17.04 -24.56
C ALA A 859 30.01 -18.49 -24.63
N GLU A 860 30.70 -18.85 -25.72
CA GLU A 860 31.18 -20.22 -25.93
C GLU A 860 32.25 -20.65 -24.91
N PRO A 861 33.30 -19.84 -24.61
CA PRO A 861 34.23 -20.18 -23.54
C PRO A 861 33.56 -20.37 -22.17
N PHE A 862 32.62 -19.50 -21.80
CA PHE A 862 31.93 -19.60 -20.52
C PHE A 862 30.99 -20.81 -20.45
N ASP A 863 30.19 -21.05 -21.48
CA ASP A 863 29.27 -22.19 -21.55
C ASP A 863 30.06 -23.52 -21.46
N ARG A 864 31.29 -23.59 -21.99
CA ARG A 864 32.20 -24.74 -21.80
C ARG A 864 32.65 -24.93 -20.35
N LEU A 865 32.97 -23.84 -19.64
CA LEU A 865 33.36 -23.91 -18.23
C LEU A 865 32.21 -24.35 -17.32
N LEU A 866 30.99 -23.93 -17.66
CA LEU A 866 29.78 -24.29 -16.92
C LEU A 866 29.27 -25.71 -17.25
N SER A 867 29.61 -26.22 -18.43
CA SER A 867 29.22 -27.58 -18.86
C SER A 867 29.84 -28.64 -17.95
N GLY A 868 29.00 -29.54 -17.44
CA GLY A 868 29.43 -30.62 -16.53
C GLY A 868 29.69 -30.21 -15.08
N VAL A 869 29.51 -28.93 -14.72
CA VAL A 869 29.59 -28.48 -13.33
C VAL A 869 28.36 -28.97 -12.56
N ALA A 870 28.59 -29.71 -11.48
CA ALA A 870 27.53 -30.15 -10.58
C ALA A 870 27.10 -29.00 -9.63
N PRO A 871 25.78 -28.84 -9.37
CA PRO A 871 25.32 -27.96 -8.31
C PRO A 871 25.88 -28.35 -6.93
N PRO A 872 25.92 -27.43 -5.95
CA PRO A 872 26.36 -27.72 -4.60
C PRO A 872 25.57 -28.89 -3.98
N ALA A 873 26.27 -29.70 -3.17
CA ALA A 873 25.67 -30.82 -2.46
C ALA A 873 24.84 -30.36 -1.23
N LYS A 874 25.24 -29.25 -0.60
CA LYS A 874 24.61 -28.65 0.59
C LYS A 874 24.78 -27.13 0.57
N ALA A 875 23.82 -26.41 1.15
CA ALA A 875 23.88 -24.96 1.30
C ALA A 875 24.49 -24.52 2.64
N ASP A 876 24.30 -25.32 3.68
CA ASP A 876 24.64 -24.97 5.05
C ASP A 876 26.10 -24.54 5.24
N GLY A 877 26.26 -23.34 5.81
CA GLY A 877 27.55 -22.78 6.20
C GLY A 877 28.31 -22.08 5.07
N PHE A 878 27.77 -21.98 3.86
CA PHE A 878 28.36 -21.17 2.80
C PHE A 878 27.98 -19.70 2.99
N ASP A 879 28.96 -18.85 3.31
CA ASP A 879 28.77 -17.42 3.44
C ASP A 879 28.88 -16.74 2.07
N HIS A 880 27.73 -16.53 1.42
CA HIS A 880 27.65 -15.91 0.10
C HIS A 880 28.17 -14.46 0.07
N THR A 881 28.27 -13.79 1.23
CA THR A 881 28.77 -12.41 1.33
C THR A 881 30.30 -12.32 1.24
N ARG A 882 31.01 -13.45 1.39
CA ARG A 882 32.47 -13.51 1.36
C ARG A 882 32.99 -13.94 0.00
N ARG A 883 33.02 -12.99 -0.95
CA ARG A 883 33.62 -13.16 -2.27
C ARG A 883 35.05 -12.64 -2.29
N VAL A 884 35.96 -13.33 -3.00
CA VAL A 884 37.35 -12.87 -3.24
C VAL A 884 37.46 -11.94 -4.45
N GLY A 885 36.41 -11.89 -5.26
CA GLY A 885 36.25 -10.99 -6.39
C GLY A 885 36.97 -11.39 -7.68
N GLY A 886 36.60 -10.72 -8.78
CA GLY A 886 37.17 -10.92 -10.11
C GLY A 886 36.99 -12.33 -10.69
N LEU A 887 37.88 -12.71 -11.62
CA LEU A 887 37.89 -14.06 -12.22
C LEU A 887 38.36 -15.16 -11.25
N ALA A 888 39.04 -14.81 -10.15
CA ALA A 888 39.43 -15.76 -9.12
C ALA A 888 38.22 -16.33 -8.35
N GLN A 889 37.11 -15.59 -8.32
CA GLN A 889 35.84 -16.02 -7.72
C GLN A 889 35.07 -17.02 -8.62
N LEU A 890 35.35 -17.05 -9.93
CA LEU A 890 34.59 -17.84 -10.90
C LEU A 890 34.49 -19.34 -10.55
N PRO A 891 35.59 -20.05 -10.17
CA PRO A 891 35.49 -21.47 -9.80
C PRO A 891 34.56 -21.73 -8.62
N ALA A 892 34.44 -20.78 -7.68
CA ALA A 892 33.52 -20.88 -6.55
C ALA A 892 32.08 -20.56 -6.94
N ASP A 893 31.87 -19.67 -7.92
CA ASP A 893 30.54 -19.29 -8.40
C ASP A 893 29.94 -20.32 -9.37
N LEU A 894 30.74 -21.04 -10.16
CA LEU A 894 30.26 -21.97 -11.20
C LEU A 894 29.21 -22.98 -10.70
N PRO A 895 29.38 -23.67 -9.54
CA PRO A 895 28.35 -24.56 -9.01
C PRO A 895 27.02 -23.84 -8.71
N TRP A 896 27.08 -22.63 -8.18
CA TRP A 896 25.90 -21.84 -7.83
C TRP A 896 25.21 -21.26 -9.06
N ILE A 897 25.98 -20.81 -10.06
CA ILE A 897 25.47 -20.44 -11.39
C ILE A 897 24.79 -21.65 -12.05
N ALA A 898 25.38 -22.85 -11.92
CA ALA A 898 24.77 -24.07 -12.44
C ALA A 898 23.44 -24.41 -11.77
N CYS A 899 23.26 -23.99 -10.51
CA CYS A 899 22.03 -24.12 -9.73
C CYS A 899 21.02 -22.98 -9.97
N SER A 900 21.40 -21.89 -10.64
CA SER A 900 20.52 -20.75 -10.89
C SER A 900 19.48 -21.07 -11.97
N VAL A 901 18.20 -21.12 -11.58
CA VAL A 901 17.08 -21.42 -12.48
C VAL A 901 16.95 -20.33 -13.54
N THR A 902 17.03 -19.06 -13.12
CA THR A 902 16.92 -17.89 -14.01
C THR A 902 17.98 -17.90 -15.09
N TYR A 903 19.25 -18.09 -14.73
CA TYR A 903 20.33 -18.19 -15.70
C TYR A 903 20.07 -19.28 -16.76
N ARG A 904 19.64 -20.46 -16.32
CA ARG A 904 19.36 -21.59 -17.23
C ARG A 904 18.16 -21.32 -18.14
N CYS A 905 17.11 -20.69 -17.61
CA CYS A 905 15.96 -20.27 -18.41
C CYS A 905 16.34 -19.21 -19.44
N ASP A 906 17.18 -18.25 -19.08
CA ASP A 906 17.62 -17.21 -20.00
C ASP A 906 18.44 -17.80 -21.16
N ARG A 907 19.26 -18.84 -20.91
CA ARG A 907 19.92 -19.59 -22.00
C ARG A 907 18.91 -20.24 -22.95
N LEU A 908 17.83 -20.81 -22.42
CA LEU A 908 16.76 -21.40 -23.21
C LEU A 908 16.06 -20.33 -24.06
N PHE A 909 15.69 -19.19 -23.47
CA PHE A 909 14.98 -18.12 -24.14
C PHE A 909 15.83 -17.38 -25.18
N GLU A 910 17.12 -17.15 -24.91
CA GLU A 910 18.05 -16.60 -25.89
C GLU A 910 18.17 -17.46 -27.16
N LEU A 911 18.04 -18.79 -27.05
CA LEU A 911 18.10 -19.68 -28.21
C LEU A 911 16.98 -19.34 -29.20
N PHE A 912 15.78 -19.02 -28.71
CA PHE A 912 14.66 -18.60 -29.54
C PHE A 912 14.91 -17.23 -30.21
N ALA A 913 15.64 -16.32 -29.58
CA ALA A 913 15.97 -15.04 -30.21
C ALA A 913 16.98 -15.19 -31.37
N ARG A 914 17.94 -16.12 -31.23
CA ARG A 914 19.07 -16.28 -32.17
C ARG A 914 18.79 -17.24 -33.31
N GLU A 915 18.22 -18.41 -33.01
CA GLU A 915 18.12 -19.51 -33.97
C GLU A 915 16.85 -19.42 -34.82
N LYS A 916 17.03 -19.60 -36.13
CA LYS A 916 15.94 -19.66 -37.11
C LYS A 916 16.17 -20.85 -38.05
N PRO A 917 15.82 -22.08 -37.61
CA PRO A 917 15.84 -23.25 -38.48
C PRO A 917 14.99 -22.94 -39.71
N LYS A 918 15.56 -23.10 -40.91
CA LYS A 918 14.83 -22.80 -42.14
C LYS A 918 13.62 -23.75 -42.27
N PRO A 919 12.48 -23.28 -42.81
CA PRO A 919 11.40 -24.17 -43.19
C PRO A 919 11.92 -25.32 -44.08
N GLY A 920 11.63 -26.56 -43.70
CA GLY A 920 12.05 -27.78 -44.42
C GLY A 920 13.41 -28.37 -44.03
N ASP A 921 14.23 -27.71 -43.19
CA ASP A 921 15.50 -28.27 -42.71
C ASP A 921 15.29 -29.22 -41.51
N VAL A 922 15.02 -30.49 -41.83
CA VAL A 922 14.72 -31.54 -40.84
C VAL A 922 15.87 -31.76 -39.87
N ALA A 923 17.12 -31.70 -40.34
CA ALA A 923 18.29 -31.93 -39.51
C ALA A 923 18.51 -30.77 -38.51
N ALA A 924 18.40 -29.52 -38.98
CA ALA A 924 18.48 -28.35 -38.10
C ALA A 924 17.34 -28.33 -37.07
N LYS A 925 16.11 -28.69 -37.47
CA LYS A 925 14.97 -28.82 -36.53
C LYS A 925 15.22 -29.90 -35.48
N ALA A 926 15.76 -31.06 -35.87
CA ALA A 926 16.08 -32.14 -34.93
C ALA A 926 17.18 -31.73 -33.94
N ALA A 927 18.26 -31.10 -34.41
CA ALA A 927 19.33 -30.58 -33.55
C ALA A 927 18.82 -29.49 -32.59
N PHE A 928 17.94 -28.61 -33.07
CA PHE A 928 17.28 -27.60 -32.25
C PHE A 928 16.43 -28.23 -31.15
N ARG A 929 15.60 -29.24 -31.48
CA ARG A 929 14.79 -29.99 -30.50
C ARG A 929 15.65 -30.64 -29.41
N GLU A 930 16.75 -31.29 -29.77
CA GLU A 930 17.67 -31.88 -28.80
C GLU A 930 18.35 -30.84 -27.91
N THR A 931 18.71 -29.68 -28.48
CA THR A 931 19.28 -28.56 -27.70
C THR A 931 18.28 -28.02 -26.68
N ILE A 932 17.02 -27.79 -27.09
CA ILE A 932 15.93 -27.36 -26.21
C ILE A 932 15.69 -28.38 -25.08
N LYS A 933 15.64 -29.67 -25.41
CA LYS A 933 15.48 -30.75 -24.43
C LYS A 933 16.63 -30.75 -23.42
N GLY A 934 17.88 -30.58 -23.89
CA GLY A 934 19.06 -30.50 -23.03
C GLY A 934 19.00 -29.31 -22.07
N LEU A 935 18.67 -28.11 -22.56
CA LEU A 935 18.52 -26.91 -21.73
C LEU A 935 17.35 -27.03 -20.75
N GLY A 936 16.22 -27.60 -21.19
CA GLY A 936 15.07 -27.89 -20.34
C GLY A 936 15.41 -28.83 -19.17
N ALA A 937 16.21 -29.87 -19.43
CA ALA A 937 16.71 -30.77 -18.39
C ALA A 937 17.63 -30.04 -17.40
N GLN A 938 18.45 -29.09 -17.87
CA GLN A 938 19.28 -28.26 -17.00
C GLN A 938 18.44 -27.33 -16.12
N VAL A 939 17.38 -26.71 -16.65
CA VAL A 939 16.44 -25.89 -15.85
C VAL A 939 15.78 -26.74 -14.77
N ALA A 940 15.26 -27.92 -15.12
CA ALA A 940 14.63 -28.83 -14.16
C ALA A 940 15.61 -29.30 -13.08
N ALA A 941 16.86 -29.61 -13.45
CA ALA A 941 17.90 -29.99 -12.51
C ALA A 941 18.30 -28.84 -11.58
N ALA A 942 18.39 -27.61 -12.10
CA ALA A 942 18.66 -26.41 -11.31
C ALA A 942 17.55 -26.15 -10.29
N HIS A 943 16.28 -26.25 -10.70
CA HIS A 943 15.13 -26.07 -9.79
C HIS A 943 15.08 -27.15 -8.71
N ALA A 944 15.32 -28.41 -9.06
CA ALA A 944 15.40 -29.50 -8.08
C ALA A 944 16.57 -29.29 -7.09
N ALA A 945 17.72 -28.80 -7.58
CA ALA A 945 18.86 -28.48 -6.73
C ALA A 945 18.56 -27.31 -5.78
N ALA A 946 17.94 -26.23 -6.27
CA ALA A 946 17.54 -25.08 -5.45
C ALA A 946 16.60 -25.51 -4.31
N LYS A 947 15.58 -26.33 -4.61
CA LYS A 947 14.67 -26.92 -3.61
C LYS A 947 15.39 -27.77 -2.57
N ARG A 948 16.28 -28.66 -3.02
CA ARG A 948 17.10 -29.49 -2.12
C ARG A 948 17.97 -28.66 -1.18
N LEU A 949 18.43 -27.50 -1.65
CA LEU A 949 19.28 -26.57 -0.91
C LEU A 949 18.48 -25.62 0.01
N GLY A 950 17.14 -25.67 0.02
CA GLY A 950 16.31 -24.73 0.77
C GLY A 950 16.33 -23.30 0.21
N LEU A 951 16.69 -23.15 -1.07
CA LEU A 951 16.76 -21.88 -1.81
C LEU A 951 15.60 -21.75 -2.81
N ASP A 952 14.43 -22.28 -2.45
CA ASP A 952 13.24 -22.16 -3.30
C ASP A 952 12.72 -20.72 -3.30
N HIS A 953 12.10 -20.31 -4.41
CA HIS A 953 11.54 -18.98 -4.57
C HIS A 953 10.42 -19.01 -5.64
N PRO A 954 9.32 -18.24 -5.50
CA PRO A 954 8.21 -18.27 -6.45
C PRO A 954 8.63 -18.04 -7.92
N ILE A 955 9.58 -17.13 -8.15
CA ILE A 955 10.13 -16.85 -9.49
C ILE A 955 10.75 -18.12 -10.13
N TYR A 956 11.39 -18.98 -9.34
CA TYR A 956 12.04 -20.19 -9.86
C TYR A 956 11.01 -21.24 -10.26
N ALA A 957 9.95 -21.41 -9.47
CA ALA A 957 8.84 -22.28 -9.82
C ALA A 957 8.14 -21.81 -11.11
N HIS A 958 7.89 -20.50 -11.24
CA HIS A 958 7.33 -19.87 -12.44
C HIS A 958 8.22 -20.09 -13.67
N GLN A 959 9.50 -19.74 -13.59
CA GLN A 959 10.43 -19.88 -14.73
C GLN A 959 10.63 -21.34 -15.14
N ALA A 960 10.72 -22.27 -14.18
CA ALA A 960 10.81 -23.70 -14.47
C ALA A 960 9.53 -24.23 -15.13
N HIS A 961 8.35 -23.72 -14.73
CA HIS A 961 7.09 -24.05 -15.38
C HIS A 961 7.10 -23.60 -16.85
N ILE A 962 7.42 -22.33 -17.12
CA ILE A 962 7.45 -21.78 -18.47
C ILE A 962 8.45 -22.54 -19.36
N ALA A 963 9.64 -22.86 -18.83
CA ALA A 963 10.61 -23.69 -19.55
C ALA A 963 10.04 -25.09 -19.85
N ALA A 964 9.29 -25.69 -18.94
CA ALA A 964 8.64 -26.99 -19.16
C ALA A 964 7.53 -26.93 -20.23
N VAL A 965 6.76 -25.83 -20.29
CA VAL A 965 5.76 -25.59 -21.36
C VAL A 965 6.46 -25.51 -22.71
N VAL A 966 7.52 -24.71 -22.80
CA VAL A 966 8.33 -24.57 -24.02
C VAL A 966 8.89 -25.91 -24.48
N VAL A 967 9.48 -26.69 -23.57
CA VAL A 967 10.03 -28.00 -23.89
C VAL A 967 8.93 -28.94 -24.38
N ALA A 968 7.81 -29.04 -23.67
CA ALA A 968 6.69 -29.91 -24.05
C ALA A 968 6.11 -29.56 -25.43
N MET A 969 5.99 -28.25 -25.72
CA MET A 969 5.57 -27.76 -27.04
C MET A 969 6.55 -28.19 -28.15
N ILE A 970 7.85 -28.02 -27.94
CA ILE A 970 8.86 -28.31 -28.97
C ILE A 970 9.10 -29.82 -29.15
N THR A 971 9.03 -30.60 -28.07
CA THR A 971 9.20 -32.06 -28.09
C THR A 971 7.91 -32.83 -28.33
N GLN A 972 6.78 -32.14 -28.51
CA GLN A 972 5.47 -32.72 -28.78
C GLN A 972 4.96 -33.64 -27.66
N ASP A 973 5.24 -33.29 -26.40
CA ASP A 973 4.83 -34.07 -25.23
C ASP A 973 3.42 -33.68 -24.76
N LYS A 974 2.41 -34.32 -25.36
CA LYS A 974 0.98 -34.06 -25.07
C LYS A 974 0.62 -34.26 -23.58
N PRO A 975 0.89 -35.41 -22.94
CA PRO A 975 0.55 -35.60 -21.53
C PRO A 975 1.18 -34.56 -20.61
N LYS A 976 2.44 -34.19 -20.87
CA LYS A 976 3.12 -33.17 -20.07
C LYS A 976 2.49 -31.79 -20.26
N LEU A 977 2.17 -31.41 -21.49
CA LEU A 977 1.54 -30.12 -21.78
C LEU A 977 0.15 -30.01 -21.14
N SER A 978 -0.69 -31.05 -21.21
CA SER A 978 -1.98 -31.10 -20.50
C SER A 978 -1.82 -30.83 -19.00
N ALA A 979 -0.93 -31.56 -18.34
CA ALA A 979 -0.69 -31.41 -16.89
C ALA A 979 -0.15 -30.01 -16.51
N LEU A 980 0.63 -29.38 -17.40
CA LEU A 980 1.09 -28.01 -17.18
C LEU A 980 -0.07 -27.02 -17.30
N LEU A 981 -0.94 -27.17 -18.31
CA LEU A 981 -2.11 -26.28 -18.47
C LEU A 981 -3.13 -26.45 -17.34
N ASP A 982 -3.35 -27.68 -16.85
CA ASP A 982 -4.15 -27.93 -15.64
C ASP A 982 -3.56 -27.19 -14.43
N HIS A 983 -2.23 -27.23 -14.26
CA HIS A 983 -1.58 -26.47 -13.20
C HIS A 983 -1.79 -24.97 -13.33
N VAL A 984 -1.74 -24.40 -14.55
CA VAL A 984 -2.03 -22.97 -14.76
C VAL A 984 -3.48 -22.64 -14.36
N ALA A 985 -4.44 -23.49 -14.75
CA ALA A 985 -5.84 -23.32 -14.38
C ALA A 985 -6.04 -23.40 -12.86
N ASP A 986 -5.42 -24.38 -12.20
CA ASP A 986 -5.49 -24.60 -10.76
C ASP A 986 -4.86 -23.45 -9.96
N MET A 987 -3.73 -22.90 -10.40
CA MET A 987 -3.07 -21.79 -9.73
C MET A 987 -3.87 -20.49 -9.86
N ASN A 988 -4.63 -20.32 -10.94
CA ASN A 988 -5.43 -19.11 -11.21
C ASN A 988 -4.62 -17.80 -11.20
N ASP A 989 -3.31 -17.87 -11.44
CA ASP A 989 -2.40 -16.72 -11.47
C ASP A 989 -2.39 -16.05 -12.86
N LYS A 990 -2.59 -14.73 -12.90
CA LYS A 990 -2.60 -13.97 -14.17
C LYS A 990 -1.24 -13.99 -14.87
N ARG A 991 -0.14 -13.79 -14.15
CA ARG A 991 1.21 -13.73 -14.74
C ARG A 991 1.57 -15.08 -15.36
N LEU A 992 1.27 -16.18 -14.67
CA LEU A 992 1.46 -17.54 -15.17
C LEU A 992 0.62 -17.81 -16.43
N ARG A 993 -0.65 -17.39 -16.44
CA ARG A 993 -1.51 -17.48 -17.65
C ARG A 993 -0.96 -16.69 -18.82
N ASP A 994 -0.57 -15.44 -18.59
CA ASP A 994 -0.10 -14.51 -19.62
C ASP A 994 1.21 -15.00 -20.25
N ASP A 995 2.16 -15.45 -19.43
CA ASP A 995 3.45 -15.96 -19.90
C ASP A 995 3.30 -17.31 -20.60
N THR A 996 2.41 -18.19 -20.12
CA THR A 996 2.10 -19.46 -20.80
C THR A 996 1.52 -19.18 -22.19
N ALA A 997 0.54 -18.29 -22.28
CA ALA A 997 -0.05 -17.89 -23.56
C ALA A 997 0.98 -17.23 -24.49
N GLN A 998 1.84 -16.36 -23.95
CA GLN A 998 2.91 -15.74 -24.73
C GLN A 998 3.83 -16.79 -25.34
N TRP A 999 4.34 -17.72 -24.53
CA TRP A 999 5.31 -18.71 -24.98
C TRP A 999 4.70 -19.76 -25.91
N MET A 1000 3.43 -20.12 -25.74
CA MET A 1000 2.73 -20.95 -26.73
C MET A 1000 2.71 -20.27 -28.11
N GLY A 1001 2.49 -18.95 -28.18
CA GLY A 1001 2.59 -18.20 -29.42
C GLY A 1001 4.03 -18.07 -29.94
N ASP A 1002 4.98 -17.68 -29.08
CA ASP A 1002 6.38 -17.42 -29.47
C ASP A 1002 7.09 -18.65 -30.05
N VAL A 1003 6.72 -19.86 -29.59
CA VAL A 1003 7.31 -21.12 -30.08
C VAL A 1003 6.57 -21.71 -31.29
N ALA A 1004 5.45 -21.12 -31.71
CA ALA A 1004 4.58 -21.67 -32.77
C ALA A 1004 5.36 -21.96 -34.06
N ARG A 1005 6.26 -21.07 -34.47
CA ARG A 1005 7.09 -21.19 -35.69
C ARG A 1005 8.01 -22.41 -35.71
N PHE A 1006 8.29 -23.01 -34.56
CA PHE A 1006 9.13 -24.21 -34.43
C PHE A 1006 8.30 -25.50 -34.36
N CYS A 1007 6.99 -25.37 -34.21
CA CYS A 1007 6.05 -26.48 -34.17
C CYS A 1007 5.55 -26.79 -35.58
N ASP A 1008 5.35 -28.07 -35.89
CA ASP A 1008 4.63 -28.44 -37.11
C ASP A 1008 3.13 -28.11 -36.92
N LEU A 1009 2.47 -27.65 -37.99
CA LEU A 1009 1.13 -27.04 -37.88
C LEU A 1009 0.08 -28.00 -37.27
N ASP A 1010 0.13 -29.29 -37.62
CA ASP A 1010 -0.77 -30.32 -37.09
C ASP A 1010 -0.61 -30.50 -35.57
N TRP A 1011 0.65 -30.55 -35.11
CA TRP A 1011 0.94 -30.63 -33.68
C TRP A 1011 0.50 -29.36 -32.96
N TYR A 1012 0.79 -28.19 -33.53
CA TYR A 1012 0.38 -26.92 -32.96
C TYR A 1012 -1.15 -26.83 -32.84
N GLY A 1013 -1.89 -27.32 -33.84
CA GLY A 1013 -3.33 -27.52 -33.74
C GLY A 1013 -3.71 -28.34 -32.51
N GLN A 1014 -3.09 -29.50 -32.28
CA GLN A 1014 -3.37 -30.29 -31.08
C GLN A 1014 -3.06 -29.52 -29.79
N ALA A 1015 -1.94 -28.81 -29.72
CA ALA A 1015 -1.57 -27.99 -28.55
C ALA A 1015 -2.62 -26.90 -28.24
N ILE A 1016 -3.19 -26.27 -29.27
CA ILE A 1016 -4.27 -25.29 -29.10
C ILE A 1016 -5.59 -25.94 -28.68
N ASP A 1017 -5.85 -27.19 -29.06
CA ASP A 1017 -7.00 -27.94 -28.53
C ASP A 1017 -6.80 -28.23 -27.03
N LEU A 1018 -5.57 -28.53 -26.60
CA LEU A 1018 -5.25 -28.69 -25.18
C LEU A 1018 -5.44 -27.38 -24.40
N TRP A 1019 -5.05 -26.23 -24.95
CA TRP A 1019 -5.34 -24.93 -24.33
C TRP A 1019 -6.85 -24.75 -24.10
N ARG A 1020 -7.68 -25.05 -25.12
CA ARG A 1020 -9.14 -25.00 -25.01
C ARG A 1020 -9.67 -25.99 -23.96
N GLU A 1021 -9.12 -27.19 -23.88
CA GLU A 1021 -9.63 -28.25 -22.99
C GLU A 1021 -9.29 -28.00 -21.53
N HIS A 1022 -8.08 -27.50 -21.25
CA HIS A 1022 -7.53 -27.43 -19.89
C HIS A 1022 -7.58 -26.04 -19.25
N LEU A 1023 -7.60 -24.96 -20.03
CA LEU A 1023 -7.48 -23.60 -19.50
C LEU A 1023 -8.54 -22.63 -20.07
N ASN A 1024 -8.75 -22.63 -21.39
CA ASN A 1024 -9.71 -21.82 -22.14
C ASN A 1024 -9.87 -20.35 -21.70
N TYR A 1025 -8.77 -19.69 -21.35
CA TYR A 1025 -8.86 -18.33 -20.83
C TYR A 1025 -9.14 -17.32 -21.97
N LYS A 1026 -10.40 -16.86 -22.07
CA LYS A 1026 -10.92 -16.02 -23.16
C LYS A 1026 -9.99 -14.86 -23.55
N PRO A 1027 -9.44 -14.05 -22.64
CA PRO A 1027 -8.62 -12.90 -23.02
C PRO A 1027 -7.37 -13.25 -23.83
N LYS A 1028 -6.77 -14.45 -23.69
CA LYS A 1028 -5.42 -14.73 -24.22
C LYS A 1028 -5.38 -15.51 -25.53
N TRP A 1029 -6.53 -15.81 -26.13
CA TRP A 1029 -6.58 -16.47 -27.43
C TRP A 1029 -5.92 -15.66 -28.54
N PHE A 1030 -6.24 -14.38 -28.65
CA PHE A 1030 -5.61 -13.51 -29.64
C PHE A 1030 -4.18 -13.10 -29.25
N TRP A 1031 -3.84 -13.14 -27.95
CA TRP A 1031 -2.43 -13.04 -27.56
C TRP A 1031 -1.59 -14.16 -28.16
N ILE A 1032 -2.01 -15.43 -28.01
CA ILE A 1032 -1.32 -16.57 -28.63
C ILE A 1032 -1.21 -16.37 -30.15
N ALA A 1033 -2.31 -15.97 -30.81
CA ALA A 1033 -2.35 -15.77 -32.25
C ALA A 1033 -1.38 -14.67 -32.74
N TRP A 1034 -1.42 -13.48 -32.11
CA TRP A 1034 -0.54 -12.36 -32.47
C TRP A 1034 0.92 -12.66 -32.15
N ARG A 1035 1.21 -13.30 -31.02
CA ARG A 1035 2.58 -13.73 -30.68
C ARG A 1035 3.16 -14.70 -31.69
N ALA A 1036 2.37 -15.66 -32.18
CA ALA A 1036 2.79 -16.53 -33.28
C ALA A 1036 3.12 -15.74 -34.54
N ALA A 1037 2.29 -14.77 -34.92
CA ALA A 1037 2.50 -13.94 -36.11
C ALA A 1037 3.76 -13.04 -35.98
N LEU A 1038 3.90 -12.32 -34.87
CA LEU A 1038 4.96 -11.33 -34.68
C LEU A 1038 6.34 -11.98 -34.57
N THR A 1039 6.44 -13.14 -33.92
CA THR A 1039 7.72 -13.81 -33.71
C THR A 1039 8.15 -14.63 -34.91
N GLY A 1040 7.23 -15.34 -35.58
CA GLY A 1040 7.56 -16.16 -36.74
C GLY A 1040 7.56 -15.43 -38.08
N GLY A 1041 6.99 -14.24 -38.14
CA GLY A 1041 6.76 -13.55 -39.40
C GLY A 1041 5.90 -14.39 -40.35
N PRO A 1042 6.10 -14.28 -41.68
CA PRO A 1042 5.29 -14.98 -42.67
C PRO A 1042 5.22 -16.49 -42.50
N ASP A 1043 6.27 -17.11 -41.97
CA ASP A 1043 6.36 -18.57 -41.80
C ASP A 1043 5.40 -19.09 -40.71
N ALA A 1044 4.94 -18.24 -39.79
CA ALA A 1044 4.01 -18.59 -38.72
C ALA A 1044 2.61 -17.98 -38.88
N HIS A 1045 2.32 -17.27 -39.98
CA HIS A 1045 0.97 -16.81 -40.29
C HIS A 1045 -0.06 -17.96 -40.29
N PRO A 1046 0.23 -19.18 -40.82
CA PRO A 1046 -0.70 -20.30 -40.74
C PRO A 1046 -1.03 -20.71 -39.29
N HIS A 1047 -0.03 -20.73 -38.40
CA HIS A 1047 -0.22 -21.03 -36.97
C HIS A 1047 -1.07 -19.97 -36.29
N ALA A 1048 -0.79 -18.70 -36.56
CA ALA A 1048 -1.56 -17.57 -36.03
C ALA A 1048 -3.04 -17.64 -36.47
N LEU A 1049 -3.29 -17.87 -37.76
CA LEU A 1049 -4.65 -17.99 -38.30
C LEU A 1049 -5.38 -19.22 -37.75
N LEU A 1050 -4.69 -20.34 -37.53
CA LEU A 1050 -5.27 -21.51 -36.88
C LEU A 1050 -5.81 -21.17 -35.48
N VAL A 1051 -5.08 -20.39 -34.69
CA VAL A 1051 -5.54 -19.96 -33.35
C VAL A 1051 -6.71 -18.99 -33.48
N ALA A 1052 -6.61 -17.99 -34.36
CA ALA A 1052 -7.65 -16.98 -34.57
C ALA A 1052 -8.98 -17.61 -35.05
N GLU A 1053 -8.93 -18.62 -35.93
CA GLU A 1053 -10.10 -19.36 -36.40
C GLU A 1053 -10.78 -20.14 -35.28
N ARG A 1054 -9.99 -20.76 -34.40
CA ARG A 1054 -10.51 -21.47 -33.23
C ARG A 1054 -11.10 -20.52 -32.21
N ALA A 1055 -10.43 -19.40 -31.93
CA ALA A 1055 -10.93 -18.37 -31.03
C ALA A 1055 -12.28 -17.80 -31.49
N ALA A 1056 -12.40 -17.44 -32.78
CA ALA A 1056 -13.65 -16.93 -33.35
C ALA A 1056 -14.78 -17.96 -33.38
N LYS A 1057 -14.45 -19.26 -33.42
CA LYS A 1057 -15.44 -20.34 -33.30
C LYS A 1057 -15.86 -20.57 -31.86
N GLU A 1058 -14.92 -20.55 -30.93
CA GLU A 1058 -15.15 -20.76 -29.50
C GLU A 1058 -16.02 -19.65 -28.89
N PHE A 1059 -15.73 -18.39 -29.24
CA PHE A 1059 -16.46 -17.21 -28.77
C PHE A 1059 -17.30 -16.57 -29.89
N ALA A 1060 -18.11 -17.39 -30.56
CA ALA A 1060 -18.97 -16.94 -31.65
C ALA A 1060 -20.05 -15.93 -31.22
N ASP A 1061 -20.32 -15.85 -29.92
CA ASP A 1061 -21.20 -14.85 -29.29
C ASP A 1061 -20.54 -13.45 -29.18
N ASP A 1062 -19.22 -13.38 -29.30
CA ASP A 1062 -18.46 -12.14 -29.25
C ASP A 1062 -17.96 -11.72 -30.65
N PRO A 1063 -18.65 -10.78 -31.32
CA PRO A 1063 -18.30 -10.39 -32.69
C PRO A 1063 -16.87 -9.83 -32.82
N SER A 1064 -16.25 -9.36 -31.73
CA SER A 1064 -14.87 -8.87 -31.78
C SER A 1064 -13.88 -9.95 -32.22
N PHE A 1065 -14.14 -11.20 -31.88
CA PHE A 1065 -13.25 -12.31 -32.22
C PHE A 1065 -13.30 -12.64 -33.72
N ALA A 1066 -14.48 -12.58 -34.33
CA ALA A 1066 -14.63 -12.76 -35.78
C ALA A 1066 -13.98 -11.60 -36.56
N GLU A 1067 -14.19 -10.36 -36.09
CA GLU A 1067 -13.60 -9.16 -36.69
C GLU A 1067 -12.07 -9.18 -36.63
N GLU A 1068 -11.49 -9.56 -35.49
CA GLU A 1068 -10.03 -9.65 -35.31
C GLU A 1068 -9.41 -10.74 -36.21
N ARG A 1069 -10.04 -11.91 -36.29
CA ARG A 1069 -9.61 -12.97 -37.23
C ARG A 1069 -9.60 -12.48 -38.67
N ASP A 1070 -10.66 -11.80 -39.10
CA ASP A 1070 -10.78 -11.31 -40.48
C ASP A 1070 -9.78 -10.20 -40.78
N PHE A 1071 -9.48 -9.37 -39.78
CA PHE A 1071 -8.40 -8.40 -39.82
C PHE A 1071 -7.03 -9.06 -40.00
N MET A 1072 -6.71 -10.09 -39.21
CA MET A 1072 -5.46 -10.86 -39.38
C MET A 1072 -5.36 -11.47 -40.79
N LYS A 1073 -6.44 -12.08 -41.30
CA LYS A 1073 -6.48 -12.65 -42.67
C LYS A 1073 -6.17 -11.60 -43.72
N LYS A 1074 -6.79 -10.42 -43.62
CA LYS A 1074 -6.55 -9.30 -44.54
C LYS A 1074 -5.11 -8.83 -44.46
N LEU A 1075 -4.58 -8.64 -43.25
CA LEU A 1075 -3.22 -8.16 -43.04
C LEU A 1075 -2.18 -9.14 -43.60
N PHE A 1076 -2.35 -10.44 -43.35
CA PHE A 1076 -1.42 -11.46 -43.82
C PHE A 1076 -1.50 -11.69 -45.34
N ALA A 1077 -2.65 -11.43 -45.97
CA ALA A 1077 -2.78 -11.42 -47.42
C ALA A 1077 -2.07 -10.22 -48.08
N LEU A 1078 -1.98 -9.09 -47.36
CA LEU A 1078 -1.30 -7.88 -47.83
C LEU A 1078 0.22 -7.94 -47.67
N ALA A 1079 0.74 -8.77 -46.75
CA ALA A 1079 2.17 -8.96 -46.53
C ALA A 1079 2.78 -9.79 -47.68
N PRO A 1080 3.47 -9.20 -48.68
CA PRO A 1080 4.05 -9.96 -49.77
C PRO A 1080 5.33 -10.64 -49.31
N VAL A 1081 5.57 -11.83 -49.86
CA VAL A 1081 6.86 -12.53 -49.94
C VAL A 1081 8.01 -11.52 -50.12
N LYS A 1082 9.02 -11.60 -49.23
CA LYS A 1082 10.32 -10.89 -49.25
C LYS A 1082 10.58 -10.01 -50.49
N PRO A 1083 10.95 -8.72 -50.34
CA PRO A 1083 11.84 -8.14 -51.33
C PRO A 1083 13.15 -8.93 -51.28
N ALA A 1084 13.54 -9.52 -52.41
CA ALA A 1084 14.83 -10.17 -52.55
C ALA A 1084 15.92 -9.16 -52.18
N ALA A 1085 16.65 -9.42 -51.09
CA ALA A 1085 17.81 -8.65 -50.72
C ALA A 1085 18.91 -8.84 -51.77
N LYS A 1086 19.37 -7.73 -52.35
CA LYS A 1086 20.74 -7.60 -52.87
C LYS A 1086 21.61 -7.07 -51.75
#